data_AF-A0A7J6W426-F1
#
_entry.id   AF-A0A7J6W426-F1
#
_cell.length_a   1.000
_cell.length_b   1.000
_cell.length_c   1.000
_cell.angle_alpha   90.00
_cell.angle_beta   90.00
_cell.angle_gamma   90.00
#
_symmetry.space_group_name_H-M   'P 1'
#
loop_
_entity.id
_entity.type
_entity.pdbx_description
1 polymer ?
#
loop_
_entity_poly.entity_id
_entity_poly.type
_entity_poly.pdbx_seq_one_letter_code
_entity_poly.pdbx_strand_id
1 'polypeptide(L)'
;MASNDGFLTDEQRELLKKAAESVEILSSSPKSPKSLVSDHHIKVATGGGKAPTVGFAVRHVRRSHSGKLVRVKKDGAGGKGTWGKLLDTDGDSHLDRNDPNYDSDEEPYQLVGCTISDPLDEYKKAVVSLIEEYFSTGDVDVAASDLRELGSNEYHPYFVKRLVSMAMDRHDKEKEMASVLLSALYADVVSSAEISQGFLMLLEAADDLALDILDAVDILALFIARAVVDDILPPAFLNRAAKILPESSKGLQVLQTAEKSYLSAPHHAELVEKKWGGSTHITVEEVKKKITDLLREYVESGDTAEACRCIRELGVSFFHHEVVKRALVLAMEIQSGEPLVLKLLKEAAEEGLISSSQMVKGFGRMAESLDDLSLDIPSAKALFQSLVPKAISEGWLDSSFLKSSGEAGEPSDEDGEKVKHFKEEAVTIIHEYFLSDDIPELIRSLEDLAAPQFNPIFLKKLITLAMDRKNREKEMASVLLSALHTEIFSTDDIVNGFVMLLESAEDTALDILDASNELALFLARAVIDDVLAPLNLEEIGSRLVPNCTGAETVHMARSLIAARHAGERILRCWGGGTGWAVEDAKDKIAKLLEEYESGGVVGEACQCIRDLGMPFFNHEVVKKALVMAMEKKNDSMLDLLQECFGEGLITINQMTKGFTRIRDGMEDLALDIPNAEEKFGYYVEQGKNNGWLLPAFFTTGAEA
;
A
#
# COMPACT_ATOMS: atom_id res chain seq x y z
N MET A 1 24.79 29.30 54.33
CA MET A 1 23.38 29.12 54.72
C MET A 1 22.56 28.98 53.45
N ALA A 2 22.07 27.78 53.15
CA ALA A 2 20.99 27.50 52.22
C ALA A 2 20.36 26.20 52.70
N SER A 3 19.07 26.28 53.00
CA SER A 3 18.24 25.30 53.70
C SER A 3 17.85 24.13 52.80
N ASN A 4 17.89 22.93 53.38
CA ASN A 4 17.48 21.67 52.78
C ASN A 4 15.99 21.46 53.07
N ASP A 5 15.10 22.00 52.23
CA ASP A 5 13.66 21.71 52.31
C ASP A 5 13.27 20.78 51.17
N GLY A 6 12.95 19.53 51.54
CA GLY A 6 12.44 18.50 50.64
C GLY A 6 11.01 18.81 50.21
N PHE A 7 10.72 18.50 48.95
CA PHE A 7 9.52 18.86 48.17
C PHE A 7 8.17 18.30 48.68
N LEU A 8 8.11 17.61 49.83
CA LEU A 8 6.88 17.01 50.36
C LEU A 8 6.83 17.13 51.88
N THR A 9 5.70 17.61 52.41
CA THR A 9 5.48 17.70 53.86
C THR A 9 5.25 16.31 54.46
N ASP A 10 5.54 16.15 55.76
CA ASP A 10 5.35 14.88 56.47
C ASP A 10 3.89 14.40 56.43
N GLU A 11 2.94 15.33 56.40
CA GLU A 11 1.51 15.04 56.22
C GLU A 11 1.18 14.44 54.84
N GLN A 12 1.86 14.89 53.78
CA GLN A 12 1.67 14.34 52.42
C GLN A 12 2.25 12.94 52.27
N ARG A 13 3.33 12.60 53.00
CA ARG A 13 3.84 11.21 53.07
C ARG A 13 2.90 10.29 53.82
N GLU A 14 2.27 10.78 54.89
CA GLU A 14 1.34 9.96 55.68
C GLU A 14 0.04 9.66 54.93
N LEU A 15 -0.40 10.58 54.06
CA LEU A 15 -1.60 10.42 53.22
C LEU A 15 -1.39 9.38 52.10
N LEU A 16 -0.20 9.36 51.50
CA LEU A 16 0.21 8.32 50.54
C LEU A 16 0.32 6.93 51.19
N LYS A 17 0.76 6.87 52.44
CA LYS A 17 0.87 5.62 53.19
C LYS A 17 -0.50 5.05 53.57
N LYS A 18 -1.46 5.90 53.94
CA LYS A 18 -2.86 5.51 54.20
C LYS A 18 -3.60 5.05 52.93
N ALA A 19 -3.29 5.63 51.76
CA ALA A 19 -3.87 5.20 50.49
C ALA A 19 -3.35 3.82 50.04
N ALA A 20 -2.07 3.52 50.28
CA ALA A 20 -1.46 2.23 49.92
C ALA A 20 -1.95 1.06 50.81
N GLU A 21 -2.27 1.30 52.09
CA GLU A 21 -2.79 0.27 53.00
C GLU A 21 -4.30 -0.01 52.82
N SER A 22 -5.03 0.84 52.10
CA SER A 22 -6.48 0.69 51.86
C SER A 22 -6.87 -0.11 50.60
N VAL A 23 -5.91 -0.59 49.81
CA VAL A 23 -6.18 -1.36 48.58
C VAL A 23 -6.15 -2.89 48.81
N GLU A 24 -5.66 -3.37 49.95
CA GLU A 24 -5.57 -4.82 50.25
C GLU A 24 -6.81 -5.44 50.91
N ILE A 25 -7.88 -4.69 51.16
CA ILE A 25 -9.12 -5.25 51.74
C ILE A 25 -10.33 -4.66 51.01
N LEU A 26 -10.83 -5.36 49.99
CA LEU A 26 -12.22 -5.47 49.51
C LEU A 26 -12.28 -5.67 47.98
N SER A 27 -12.42 -6.92 47.51
CA SER A 27 -13.39 -7.22 46.45
C SER A 27 -13.72 -8.72 46.39
N SER A 28 -14.86 -9.06 47.00
CA SER A 28 -15.68 -10.24 46.66
C SER A 28 -16.92 -9.73 45.90
N SER A 29 -17.28 -10.42 44.81
CA SER A 29 -18.30 -10.13 43.77
C SER A 29 -19.75 -9.88 44.27
N PRO A 30 -20.71 -9.41 43.44
CA PRO A 30 -21.48 -10.31 42.54
C PRO A 30 -22.08 -9.72 41.23
N LYS A 31 -22.58 -10.68 40.44
CA LYS A 31 -23.33 -10.69 39.17
C LYS A 31 -24.48 -9.68 38.97
N SER A 32 -24.77 -9.43 37.69
CA SER A 32 -25.94 -8.78 37.08
C SER A 32 -27.27 -9.57 37.18
N PRO A 33 -28.43 -8.92 36.90
CA PRO A 33 -29.57 -9.57 36.21
C PRO A 33 -30.37 -8.60 35.28
N LYS A 34 -31.29 -8.94 34.35
CA LYS A 34 -31.69 -10.08 33.48
C LYS A 34 -32.96 -9.61 32.69
N SER A 35 -33.15 -10.02 31.42
CA SER A 35 -34.45 -10.26 30.72
C SER A 35 -34.17 -10.65 29.24
N LEU A 36 -34.26 -11.92 28.76
CA LEU A 36 -35.42 -12.68 28.22
C LEU A 36 -36.23 -11.89 27.16
N VAL A 37 -36.43 -12.34 25.90
CA VAL A 37 -37.23 -13.49 25.39
C VAL A 37 -36.77 -13.97 23.98
N SER A 38 -37.16 -15.20 23.64
CA SER A 38 -36.96 -16.13 22.49
C SER A 38 -37.46 -15.66 21.10
N ASP A 39 -37.21 -16.29 19.92
CA ASP A 39 -37.45 -17.69 19.51
C ASP A 39 -36.95 -18.09 18.07
N HIS A 40 -36.44 -19.33 17.95
CA HIS A 40 -36.73 -20.41 16.95
C HIS A 40 -36.33 -20.46 15.43
N HIS A 41 -35.68 -21.61 15.10
CA HIS A 41 -35.62 -22.46 13.86
C HIS A 41 -34.74 -22.01 12.67
N ILE A 42 -33.93 -22.86 11.99
CA ILE A 42 -34.29 -24.06 11.18
C ILE A 42 -33.10 -25.07 11.02
N LYS A 43 -33.49 -26.35 10.85
CA LYS A 43 -32.75 -27.62 10.64
C LYS A 43 -31.90 -27.74 9.36
N VAL A 44 -30.87 -28.59 9.39
CA VAL A 44 -30.51 -29.47 8.25
C VAL A 44 -30.33 -30.91 8.73
N ALA A 45 -30.94 -31.83 7.98
CA ALA A 45 -31.04 -33.24 8.29
C ALA A 45 -30.27 -34.09 7.26
N THR A 46 -29.59 -35.13 7.79
CA THR A 46 -29.55 -36.54 7.34
C THR A 46 -29.03 -36.94 5.94
N GLY A 47 -28.13 -37.93 5.98
CA GLY A 47 -27.97 -39.01 4.98
C GLY A 47 -26.54 -39.54 5.03
N GLY A 48 -26.20 -40.62 5.74
CA GLY A 48 -26.51 -42.02 5.40
C GLY A 48 -25.51 -42.51 4.32
N GLY A 49 -24.70 -43.56 4.46
CA GLY A 49 -24.52 -44.59 5.46
C GLY A 49 -23.61 -45.68 4.88
N LYS A 50 -23.24 -46.64 5.75
CA LYS A 50 -22.78 -48.02 5.46
C LYS A 50 -21.31 -48.25 5.02
N ALA A 51 -20.59 -48.82 5.99
CA ALA A 51 -19.43 -49.71 5.91
C ALA A 51 -19.81 -51.09 5.27
N PRO A 52 -19.09 -52.25 5.42
CA PRO A 52 -17.83 -52.52 6.17
C PRO A 52 -16.91 -53.64 5.57
N THR A 53 -15.91 -54.07 6.37
CA THR A 53 -15.32 -55.44 6.54
C THR A 53 -14.10 -55.85 5.69
N VAL A 54 -13.10 -56.65 6.13
CA VAL A 54 -12.71 -57.36 7.40
C VAL A 54 -11.30 -57.97 7.18
N GLY A 55 -10.50 -58.19 8.25
CA GLY A 55 -9.46 -59.25 8.34
C GLY A 55 -8.25 -58.93 9.23
N PHE A 56 -8.26 -59.19 10.56
CA PHE A 56 -7.66 -60.34 11.29
C PHE A 56 -6.21 -60.70 10.88
N ALA A 57 -5.20 -61.01 11.71
CA ALA A 57 -4.89 -61.15 13.16
C ALA A 57 -3.33 -61.31 13.23
N VAL A 58 -2.58 -61.09 14.33
CA VAL A 58 -2.25 -62.08 15.38
C VAL A 58 -1.24 -61.42 16.35
N ARG A 59 -1.39 -61.72 17.66
CA ARG A 59 -0.59 -61.28 18.81
C ARG A 59 0.58 -62.23 19.12
N HIS A 60 1.63 -61.70 19.75
CA HIS A 60 2.38 -62.43 20.79
C HIS A 60 2.48 -61.60 22.08
N VAL A 61 2.20 -62.24 23.21
CA VAL A 61 2.30 -61.73 24.59
C VAL A 61 3.28 -62.61 25.36
N ARG A 62 4.14 -62.00 26.20
CA ARG A 62 4.76 -62.61 27.40
C ARG A 62 4.65 -61.56 28.53
N ARG A 63 3.71 -61.75 29.45
CA ARG A 63 3.83 -62.27 30.84
C ARG A 63 4.53 -61.33 31.84
N SER A 64 3.71 -60.86 32.79
CA SER A 64 3.98 -60.11 34.02
C SER A 64 4.33 -61.02 35.21
N HIS A 65 4.88 -60.50 36.32
CA HIS A 65 4.47 -60.83 37.71
C HIS A 65 5.23 -60.04 38.82
N SER A 66 4.50 -59.19 39.56
CA SER A 66 4.47 -58.99 41.04
C SER A 66 3.61 -57.74 41.31
N GLY A 67 2.35 -57.74 41.79
CA GLY A 67 1.81 -58.14 43.10
C GLY A 67 2.13 -57.06 44.17
N LYS A 68 1.25 -56.22 44.74
CA LYS A 68 -0.22 -56.11 44.85
C LYS A 68 -0.55 -54.73 45.47
N LEU A 69 -1.56 -54.00 44.97
CA LEU A 69 -2.73 -53.54 45.74
C LEU A 69 -3.80 -53.11 44.72
N VAL A 70 -4.96 -53.75 44.75
CA VAL A 70 -6.10 -53.42 43.89
C VAL A 70 -6.80 -52.21 44.50
N ARG A 71 -6.66 -51.03 43.89
CA ARG A 71 -7.62 -49.93 44.06
C ARG A 71 -8.64 -50.09 42.94
N VAL A 72 -9.86 -50.48 43.29
CA VAL A 72 -10.98 -50.61 42.34
C VAL A 72 -11.19 -49.24 41.71
N LYS A 73 -11.04 -49.16 40.38
CA LYS A 73 -11.26 -47.93 39.61
C LYS A 73 -12.75 -47.58 39.72
N LYS A 74 -13.08 -46.57 40.53
CA LYS A 74 -14.45 -46.09 40.79
C LYS A 74 -14.98 -45.31 39.59
N ASP A 75 -14.98 -45.96 38.43
CA ASP A 75 -15.61 -45.46 37.20
C ASP A 75 -15.90 -46.54 36.16
N GLY A 76 -15.80 -47.84 36.52
CA GLY A 76 -16.56 -48.90 35.86
C GLY A 76 -16.50 -49.02 34.32
N ALA A 77 -15.43 -48.57 33.66
CA ALA A 77 -15.41 -48.51 32.19
C ALA A 77 -14.05 -48.89 31.59
N GLY A 78 -13.54 -50.08 31.92
CA GLY A 78 -12.22 -50.53 31.46
C GLY A 78 -12.15 -52.01 31.14
N GLY A 79 -13.13 -52.55 30.42
CA GLY A 79 -13.17 -53.95 30.00
C GLY A 79 -13.48 -54.10 28.51
N LYS A 80 -12.74 -54.99 27.82
CA LYS A 80 -12.92 -55.29 26.39
C LYS A 80 -14.31 -55.88 26.15
N GLY A 81 -15.19 -55.15 25.46
CA GLY A 81 -16.60 -55.52 25.24
C GLY A 81 -17.62 -54.62 25.96
N THR A 82 -17.18 -53.54 26.62
CA THR A 82 -18.06 -52.54 27.23
C THR A 82 -18.15 -51.33 26.31
N TRP A 83 -19.37 -50.87 26.01
CA TRP A 83 -19.60 -49.59 25.33
C TRP A 83 -19.08 -48.48 26.26
N GLY A 84 -18.09 -47.71 25.82
CA GLY A 84 -17.49 -46.62 26.60
C GLY A 84 -18.54 -45.59 27.06
N LYS A 85 -18.20 -44.81 28.08
CA LYS A 85 -19.05 -43.77 28.70
C LYS A 85 -19.54 -42.80 27.60
N LEU A 86 -20.81 -42.93 27.24
CA LEU A 86 -21.51 -42.09 26.27
C LEU A 86 -22.07 -40.91 27.06
N LEU A 87 -21.25 -39.88 27.28
CA LEU A 87 -21.61 -38.51 27.66
C LEU A 87 -20.31 -37.77 28.03
N ASP A 88 -19.95 -36.76 27.22
CA ASP A 88 -19.09 -35.67 27.65
C ASP A 88 -19.69 -35.10 28.93
N THR A 89 -18.97 -35.28 30.02
CA THR A 89 -19.21 -34.57 31.26
C THR A 89 -18.04 -33.62 31.41
N ASP A 90 -18.05 -32.54 30.63
CA ASP A 90 -17.34 -31.29 30.93
C ASP A 90 -17.97 -30.66 32.18
N GLY A 91 -17.85 -31.36 33.30
CA GLY A 91 -18.08 -30.83 34.62
C GLY A 91 -16.73 -30.66 35.27
N ASP A 92 -16.23 -29.43 35.32
CA ASP A 92 -15.12 -29.06 36.20
C ASP A 92 -15.41 -29.64 37.59
N SER A 93 -14.63 -30.65 37.99
CA SER A 93 -14.69 -31.20 39.33
C SER A 93 -14.07 -30.16 40.26
N HIS A 94 -14.88 -29.26 40.80
CA HIS A 94 -14.45 -28.36 41.86
C HIS A 94 -14.04 -29.20 43.07
N LEU A 95 -12.74 -29.20 43.39
CA LEU A 95 -12.19 -29.76 44.62
C LEU A 95 -12.64 -28.88 45.80
N ASP A 96 -13.46 -29.43 46.70
CA ASP A 96 -13.86 -28.75 47.93
C ASP A 96 -12.74 -28.89 48.98
N ARG A 97 -12.10 -27.78 49.32
CA ARG A 97 -11.02 -27.70 50.32
C ARG A 97 -11.47 -28.02 51.75
N ASN A 98 -12.77 -28.10 52.00
CA ASN A 98 -13.33 -28.49 53.29
C ASN A 98 -13.76 -29.97 53.37
N ASP A 99 -13.48 -30.79 52.35
CA ASP A 99 -13.72 -32.23 52.42
C ASP A 99 -12.69 -32.90 53.36
N PRO A 100 -13.12 -33.68 54.38
CA PRO A 100 -12.21 -34.39 55.29
C PRO A 100 -11.32 -35.46 54.62
N ASN A 101 -11.52 -35.74 53.33
CA ASN A 101 -10.67 -36.61 52.52
C ASN A 101 -9.88 -35.83 51.44
N TYR A 102 -9.78 -34.49 51.56
CA TYR A 102 -8.94 -33.63 50.73
C TYR A 102 -7.45 -33.86 51.03
N ASP A 103 -6.69 -34.19 49.99
CA ASP A 103 -5.24 -34.34 50.03
C ASP A 103 -4.62 -33.20 49.23
N SER A 104 -3.81 -32.36 49.88
CA SER A 104 -3.19 -31.19 49.25
C SER A 104 -2.16 -31.56 48.19
N ASP A 105 -1.70 -32.82 48.16
CA ASP A 105 -0.70 -33.31 47.22
C ASP A 105 -1.30 -33.73 45.85
N GLU A 106 -2.64 -33.75 45.71
CA GLU A 106 -3.35 -34.02 44.44
C GLU A 106 -3.79 -32.75 43.68
N GLU A 107 -3.49 -31.54 44.16
CA GLU A 107 -3.69 -30.31 43.36
C GLU A 107 -2.71 -30.34 42.16
N PRO A 108 -3.18 -30.30 40.89
CA PRO A 108 -2.28 -30.17 39.77
C PRO A 108 -1.62 -28.81 39.89
N TYR A 109 -0.30 -28.78 40.11
CA TYR A 109 0.49 -27.57 40.07
C TYR A 109 0.19 -26.89 38.72
N GLN A 110 -0.58 -25.80 38.76
CA GLN A 110 -0.72 -24.95 37.61
C GLN A 110 0.61 -24.22 37.52
N LEU A 111 1.57 -24.85 36.83
CA LEU A 111 2.70 -24.17 36.23
C LEU A 111 2.06 -23.09 35.34
N VAL A 112 1.85 -21.91 35.92
CA VAL A 112 1.76 -20.67 35.16
C VAL A 112 3.14 -20.55 34.54
N GLY A 113 3.33 -21.24 33.41
CA GLY A 113 4.42 -21.00 32.52
C GLY A 113 4.24 -19.57 32.09
N CYS A 114 4.92 -18.65 32.78
CA CYS A 114 5.31 -17.40 32.18
C CYS A 114 6.07 -17.85 30.93
N THR A 115 5.43 -17.81 29.75
CA THR A 115 6.13 -18.06 28.50
C THR A 115 7.21 -16.99 28.46
N ILE A 116 8.42 -17.37 28.83
CA ILE A 116 9.61 -16.57 28.54
C ILE A 116 9.61 -16.58 27.02
N SER A 117 9.06 -15.52 26.42
CA SER A 117 9.08 -15.35 24.98
C SER A 117 10.56 -15.28 24.63
N ASP A 118 11.02 -16.24 23.84
CA ASP A 118 12.38 -16.22 23.34
C ASP A 118 12.54 -14.91 22.54
N PRO A 119 13.58 -14.10 22.78
CA PRO A 119 13.85 -12.89 21.99
C PRO A 119 13.77 -13.13 20.47
N LEU A 120 14.10 -14.35 20.02
CA LEU A 120 13.96 -14.75 18.63
C LEU A 120 12.49 -14.85 18.17
N ASP A 121 11.58 -15.33 19.00
CA ASP A 121 10.16 -15.47 18.64
C ASP A 121 9.42 -14.13 18.63
N GLU A 122 9.86 -13.16 19.44
CA GLU A 122 9.39 -11.77 19.35
C GLU A 122 9.85 -11.13 18.04
N TYR A 123 11.12 -11.32 17.67
CA TYR A 123 11.66 -10.85 16.40
C TYR A 123 10.90 -11.44 15.19
N LYS A 124 10.63 -12.75 15.19
CA LYS A 124 9.88 -13.39 14.10
C LYS A 124 8.48 -12.82 13.93
N LYS A 125 7.79 -12.51 15.03
CA LYS A 125 6.44 -11.92 14.98
C LYS A 125 6.48 -10.49 14.45
N ALA A 126 7.43 -9.69 14.93
CA ALA A 126 7.55 -8.30 14.52
C ALA A 126 7.95 -8.18 13.04
N VAL A 127 8.85 -9.05 12.55
CA VAL A 127 9.19 -9.14 11.12
C VAL A 127 7.97 -9.46 10.26
N VAL A 128 7.09 -10.36 10.70
CA VAL A 128 5.85 -10.65 9.96
C VAL A 128 4.97 -9.41 9.90
N SER A 129 4.78 -8.71 11.03
CA SER A 129 3.98 -7.47 11.06
C SER A 129 4.54 -6.39 10.14
N LEU A 130 5.86 -6.19 10.14
CA LEU A 130 6.55 -5.24 9.26
C LEU A 130 6.33 -5.58 7.78
N ILE A 131 6.49 -6.85 7.40
CA ILE A 131 6.31 -7.28 6.01
C ILE A 131 4.84 -7.10 5.56
N GLU A 132 3.87 -7.39 6.40
CA GLU A 132 2.44 -7.18 6.09
C GLU A 132 2.09 -5.70 5.92
N GLU A 133 2.64 -4.85 6.79
CA GLU A 133 2.46 -3.40 6.69
C GLU A 133 3.08 -2.90 5.38
N TYR A 134 4.31 -3.32 5.07
CA TYR A 134 4.96 -2.97 3.81
C TYR A 134 4.17 -3.44 2.58
N PHE A 135 3.64 -4.67 2.56
CA PHE A 135 2.80 -5.12 1.44
C PHE A 135 1.51 -4.33 1.29
N SER A 136 1.03 -3.72 2.36
CA SER A 136 -0.17 -2.88 2.34
C SER A 136 0.14 -1.45 1.89
N THR A 137 1.25 -0.87 2.34
CA THR A 137 1.59 0.55 2.13
C THR A 137 2.51 0.79 0.93
N GLY A 138 3.41 -0.15 0.64
CA GLY A 138 4.51 0.01 -0.33
C GLY A 138 5.57 1.01 0.07
N ASP A 139 5.57 1.48 1.33
CA ASP A 139 6.53 2.47 1.81
C ASP A 139 7.86 1.81 2.22
N VAL A 140 8.86 1.96 1.37
CA VAL A 140 10.20 1.40 1.54
C VAL A 140 10.95 2.09 2.68
N ASP A 141 10.78 3.40 2.86
CA ASP A 141 11.50 4.17 3.89
C ASP A 141 11.00 3.79 5.29
N VAL A 142 9.70 3.54 5.43
CA VAL A 142 9.09 3.05 6.68
C VAL A 142 9.59 1.64 6.97
N ALA A 143 9.50 0.71 6.01
CA ALA A 143 9.99 -0.66 6.20
C ALA A 143 11.49 -0.71 6.56
N ALA A 144 12.30 0.16 5.96
CA ALA A 144 13.72 0.29 6.28
C ALA A 144 13.95 0.84 7.69
N SER A 145 13.17 1.83 8.11
CA SER A 145 13.25 2.41 9.45
C SER A 145 12.83 1.40 10.51
N ASP A 146 11.70 0.71 10.31
CA ASP A 146 11.18 -0.31 11.23
C ASP A 146 12.16 -1.48 11.39
N LEU A 147 12.81 -1.90 10.29
CA LEU A 147 13.82 -2.96 10.33
C LEU A 147 15.08 -2.53 11.11
N ARG A 148 15.50 -1.25 11.00
CA ARG A 148 16.60 -0.71 11.81
C ARG A 148 16.23 -0.62 13.29
N GLU A 149 15.00 -0.22 13.59
CA GLU A 149 14.50 -0.07 14.97
C GLU A 149 14.31 -1.43 15.68
N LEU A 150 13.94 -2.47 14.93
CA LEU A 150 13.93 -3.85 15.42
C LEU A 150 15.28 -4.31 15.96
N GLY A 151 16.37 -3.76 15.43
CA GLY A 151 17.74 -4.14 15.77
C GLY A 151 18.05 -5.61 15.46
N SER A 152 19.16 -6.12 15.99
CA SER A 152 19.55 -7.54 15.87
C SER A 152 19.92 -7.97 14.44
N ASN A 153 20.93 -7.31 13.85
CA ASN A 153 21.44 -7.58 12.50
C ASN A 153 21.76 -9.06 12.22
N GLU A 154 22.09 -9.84 13.27
CA GLU A 154 22.29 -11.29 13.19
C GLU A 154 21.07 -12.07 12.65
N TYR A 155 19.87 -11.50 12.67
CA TYR A 155 18.64 -12.10 12.16
C TYR A 155 18.17 -11.50 10.81
N HIS A 156 18.95 -10.64 10.17
CA HIS A 156 18.65 -10.17 8.81
C HIS A 156 18.52 -11.31 7.77
N PRO A 157 19.31 -12.41 7.82
CA PRO A 157 19.07 -13.55 6.92
C PRO A 157 17.68 -14.18 7.10
N TYR A 158 17.14 -14.18 8.32
CA TYR A 158 15.78 -14.63 8.58
C TYR A 158 14.74 -13.67 7.99
N PHE A 159 14.96 -12.35 8.11
CA PHE A 159 14.10 -11.35 7.47
C PHE A 159 14.03 -11.58 5.96
N VAL A 160 15.17 -11.73 5.28
CA VAL A 160 15.23 -12.01 3.83
C VAL A 160 14.48 -13.29 3.48
N LYS A 161 14.72 -14.39 4.22
CA LYS A 161 13.95 -15.64 4.05
C LYS A 161 12.46 -15.39 4.21
N ARG A 162 12.05 -14.67 5.25
CA ARG A 162 10.64 -14.48 5.59
C ARG A 162 9.92 -13.60 4.56
N LEU A 163 10.54 -12.52 4.12
CA LEU A 163 10.03 -11.62 3.09
C LEU A 163 9.75 -12.38 1.78
N VAL A 164 10.75 -13.08 1.25
CA VAL A 164 10.60 -13.82 -0.01
C VAL A 164 9.59 -14.96 0.12
N SER A 165 9.65 -15.75 1.21
CA SER A 165 8.69 -16.85 1.40
C SER A 165 7.24 -16.36 1.53
N MET A 166 6.99 -15.22 2.18
CA MET A 166 5.66 -14.62 2.25
C MET A 166 5.20 -14.08 0.89
N ALA A 167 6.10 -13.53 0.08
CA ALA A 167 5.79 -13.03 -1.26
C ALA A 167 5.49 -14.17 -2.26
N MET A 168 6.21 -15.29 -2.15
CA MET A 168 6.03 -16.45 -3.04
C MET A 168 4.61 -17.02 -2.99
N ASP A 169 3.92 -16.91 -1.85
CA ASP A 169 2.54 -17.39 -1.64
C ASP A 169 1.47 -16.34 -2.01
N ARG A 170 1.87 -15.21 -2.62
CA ARG A 170 1.01 -14.07 -2.97
C ARG A 170 1.05 -13.74 -4.46
N HIS A 171 0.40 -12.64 -4.86
CA HIS A 171 0.32 -12.22 -6.24
C HIS A 171 1.65 -11.62 -6.70
N ASP A 172 1.80 -11.41 -8.01
CA ASP A 172 3.04 -10.88 -8.57
C ASP A 172 3.39 -9.48 -8.04
N LYS A 173 2.38 -8.70 -7.62
CA LYS A 173 2.57 -7.44 -6.90
C LYS A 173 3.46 -7.62 -5.68
N GLU A 174 3.12 -8.53 -4.76
CA GLU A 174 3.91 -8.74 -3.54
C GLU A 174 5.29 -9.34 -3.85
N LYS A 175 5.41 -10.11 -4.93
CA LYS A 175 6.71 -10.61 -5.41
C LYS A 175 7.62 -9.47 -5.88
N GLU A 176 7.08 -8.53 -6.65
CA GLU A 176 7.80 -7.33 -7.08
C GLU A 176 8.15 -6.43 -5.90
N MET A 177 7.19 -6.19 -4.99
CA MET A 177 7.43 -5.41 -3.78
C MET A 177 8.55 -6.00 -2.92
N ALA A 178 8.62 -7.32 -2.78
CA ALA A 178 9.69 -8.00 -2.05
C ALA A 178 11.06 -7.80 -2.72
N SER A 179 11.14 -7.88 -4.06
CA SER A 179 12.38 -7.60 -4.79
C SER A 179 12.81 -6.14 -4.68
N VAL A 180 11.88 -5.21 -4.81
CA VAL A 180 12.15 -3.77 -4.66
C VAL A 180 12.62 -3.45 -3.24
N LEU A 181 12.00 -4.03 -2.22
CA LEU A 181 12.42 -3.85 -0.83
C LEU A 181 13.83 -4.42 -0.61
N LEU A 182 14.13 -5.62 -1.11
CA LEU A 182 15.48 -6.19 -0.98
C LEU A 182 16.54 -5.32 -1.64
N SER A 183 16.24 -4.76 -2.82
CA SER A 183 17.14 -3.86 -3.55
C SER A 183 17.32 -2.51 -2.85
N ALA A 184 16.28 -1.97 -2.23
CA ALA A 184 16.39 -0.73 -1.47
C ALA A 184 17.07 -0.88 -0.10
N LEU A 185 16.86 -2.02 0.57
CA LEU A 185 17.54 -2.32 1.83
C LEU A 185 19.00 -2.73 1.64
N TYR A 186 19.38 -3.14 0.43
CA TYR A 186 20.72 -3.56 0.12
C TYR A 186 21.73 -2.43 0.35
N ALA A 187 22.88 -2.79 0.92
CA ALA A 187 24.01 -1.91 1.28
C ALA A 187 23.73 -0.90 2.42
N ASP A 188 22.49 -0.48 2.64
CA ASP A 188 22.10 0.48 3.67
C ASP A 188 21.63 -0.19 4.98
N VAL A 189 20.79 -1.22 4.89
CA VAL A 189 20.22 -1.93 6.05
C VAL A 189 20.67 -3.39 6.11
N VAL A 190 20.71 -4.07 4.96
CA VAL A 190 21.07 -5.49 4.84
C VAL A 190 22.27 -5.66 3.92
N SER A 191 23.27 -6.41 4.38
CA SER A 191 24.50 -6.67 3.63
C SER A 191 24.33 -7.79 2.59
N SER A 192 25.17 -7.79 1.55
CA SER A 192 25.22 -8.86 0.54
C SER A 192 25.40 -10.26 1.16
N ALA A 193 26.16 -10.35 2.25
CA ALA A 193 26.39 -11.60 2.96
C ALA A 193 25.12 -12.12 3.65
N GLU A 194 24.34 -11.22 4.27
CA GLU A 194 23.07 -11.55 4.92
C GLU A 194 22.00 -11.93 3.89
N ILE A 195 21.93 -11.22 2.76
CA ILE A 195 21.06 -11.57 1.63
C ILE A 195 21.44 -12.95 1.07
N SER A 196 22.73 -13.18 0.81
CA SER A 196 23.23 -14.50 0.37
C SER A 196 22.85 -15.61 1.33
N GLN A 197 22.98 -15.38 2.64
CA GLN A 197 22.60 -16.35 3.65
C GLN A 197 21.08 -16.57 3.71
N GLY A 198 20.28 -15.52 3.58
CA GLY A 198 18.82 -15.63 3.51
C GLY A 198 18.33 -16.43 2.31
N PHE A 199 18.91 -16.19 1.12
CA PHE A 199 18.66 -16.99 -0.08
C PHE A 199 19.13 -18.44 0.06
N LEU A 200 20.24 -18.69 0.75
CA LEU A 200 20.66 -20.06 1.05
C LEU A 200 19.64 -20.77 1.94
N MET A 201 19.10 -20.10 2.97
CA MET A 201 18.05 -20.66 3.83
C MET A 201 16.73 -20.91 3.09
N LEU A 202 16.42 -20.13 2.04
CA LEU A 202 15.29 -20.38 1.14
C LEU A 202 15.52 -21.62 0.27
N LEU A 203 16.73 -21.78 -0.27
CA LEU A 203 17.11 -22.94 -1.09
C LEU A 203 17.11 -24.24 -0.27
N GLU A 204 17.56 -24.19 0.99
CA GLU A 204 17.46 -25.32 1.93
C GLU A 204 16.01 -25.67 2.27
N ALA A 205 15.13 -24.68 2.32
CA ALA A 205 13.70 -24.85 2.58
C ALA A 205 12.86 -25.09 1.31
N ALA A 206 13.47 -25.15 0.12
CA ALA A 206 12.75 -25.22 -1.16
C ALA A 206 11.88 -26.49 -1.28
N ASP A 207 12.33 -27.59 -0.68
CA ASP A 207 11.56 -28.84 -0.66
C ASP A 207 10.25 -28.70 0.14
N ASP A 208 10.29 -28.00 1.27
CA ASP A 208 9.12 -27.71 2.12
C ASP A 208 8.22 -26.65 1.47
N LEU A 209 8.79 -25.56 0.96
CA LEU A 209 8.03 -24.48 0.29
C LEU A 209 7.22 -25.01 -0.90
N ALA A 210 7.76 -25.98 -1.63
CA ALA A 210 7.09 -26.61 -2.75
C ALA A 210 5.98 -27.62 -2.35
N LEU A 211 5.72 -27.82 -1.05
CA LEU A 211 4.53 -28.51 -0.56
C LEU A 211 3.33 -27.56 -0.47
N ASP A 212 3.59 -26.30 -0.12
CA ASP A 212 2.56 -25.29 0.12
C ASP A 212 2.30 -24.40 -1.11
N ILE A 213 3.34 -24.14 -1.92
CA ILE A 213 3.31 -23.19 -3.04
C ILE A 213 3.44 -23.93 -4.38
N LEU A 214 2.47 -23.72 -5.28
CA LEU A 214 2.55 -24.21 -6.66
C LEU A 214 3.66 -23.48 -7.41
N ASP A 215 4.42 -24.20 -8.24
CA ASP A 215 5.56 -23.66 -9.00
C ASP A 215 6.64 -22.95 -8.15
N ALA A 216 6.75 -23.29 -6.86
CA ALA A 216 7.74 -22.72 -5.94
C ALA A 216 9.18 -22.74 -6.48
N VAL A 217 9.52 -23.76 -7.28
CA VAL A 217 10.84 -23.89 -7.92
C VAL A 217 11.08 -22.76 -8.92
N ASP A 218 10.09 -22.48 -9.78
CA ASP A 218 10.20 -21.46 -10.82
C ASP A 218 10.13 -20.06 -10.22
N ILE A 219 9.26 -19.84 -9.23
CA ILE A 219 9.12 -18.56 -8.52
C ILE A 219 10.42 -18.22 -7.77
N LEU A 220 10.98 -19.16 -7.00
CA LEU A 220 12.24 -18.92 -6.28
C LEU A 220 13.42 -18.75 -7.24
N ALA A 221 13.42 -19.47 -8.37
CA ALA A 221 14.43 -19.31 -9.41
C ALA A 221 14.41 -17.90 -10.01
N LEU A 222 13.20 -17.35 -10.20
CA LEU A 222 13.00 -15.99 -10.68
C LEU A 222 13.44 -14.95 -9.64
N PHE A 223 13.15 -15.14 -8.34
CA PHE A 223 13.71 -14.29 -7.27
C PHE A 223 15.23 -14.25 -7.27
N ILE A 224 15.88 -15.41 -7.44
CA ILE A 224 17.34 -15.48 -7.51
C ILE A 224 17.87 -14.79 -8.77
N ALA A 225 17.22 -14.99 -9.92
CA ALA A 225 17.60 -14.30 -11.14
C ALA A 225 17.44 -12.77 -11.00
N ARG A 226 16.35 -12.30 -10.39
CA ARG A 226 16.08 -10.88 -10.12
C ARG A 226 17.13 -10.31 -9.18
N ALA A 227 17.47 -11.03 -8.11
CA ALA A 227 18.50 -10.65 -7.16
C ALA A 227 19.91 -10.56 -7.79
N VAL A 228 20.20 -11.39 -8.79
CA VAL A 228 21.46 -11.30 -9.55
C VAL A 228 21.45 -10.11 -10.52
N VAL A 229 20.30 -9.80 -11.14
CA VAL A 229 20.14 -8.64 -12.03
C VAL A 229 20.20 -7.31 -11.27
N ASP A 230 19.62 -7.25 -10.06
CA ASP A 230 19.66 -6.10 -9.16
C ASP A 230 21.02 -5.90 -8.46
N ASP A 231 22.02 -6.73 -8.77
CA ASP A 231 23.35 -6.72 -8.15
C ASP A 231 23.33 -6.90 -6.60
N ILE A 232 22.22 -7.38 -6.02
CA ILE A 232 22.13 -7.73 -4.60
C ILE A 232 22.75 -9.10 -4.29
N LEU A 233 22.77 -10.01 -5.28
CA LEU A 233 23.45 -11.30 -5.23
C LEU A 233 24.52 -11.43 -6.33
N PRO A 234 25.78 -11.79 -6.00
CA PRO A 234 26.79 -11.99 -7.03
C PRO A 234 26.50 -13.26 -7.85
N PRO A 235 26.77 -13.30 -9.18
CA PRO A 235 26.57 -14.51 -10.00
C PRO A 235 27.30 -15.76 -9.48
N ALA A 236 28.43 -15.57 -8.79
CA ALA A 236 29.17 -16.66 -8.14
C ALA A 236 28.39 -17.33 -6.99
N PHE A 237 27.30 -16.73 -6.50
CA PHE A 237 26.38 -17.31 -5.52
C PHE A 237 25.83 -18.66 -5.99
N LEU A 238 25.38 -18.77 -7.24
CA LEU A 238 24.79 -20.01 -7.79
C LEU A 238 25.75 -21.20 -7.62
N ASN A 239 27.01 -21.00 -8.01
CA ASN A 239 28.07 -22.01 -7.93
C ASN A 239 28.47 -22.35 -6.48
N ARG A 240 28.33 -21.40 -5.54
CA ARG A 240 28.61 -21.63 -4.12
C ARG A 240 27.46 -22.41 -3.46
N ALA A 241 26.22 -21.99 -3.69
CA ALA A 241 25.03 -22.63 -3.16
C ALA A 241 24.87 -24.07 -3.69
N ALA A 242 25.15 -24.30 -4.98
CA ALA A 242 25.09 -25.63 -5.59
C ALA A 242 26.04 -26.66 -4.94
N LYS A 243 27.13 -26.23 -4.29
CA LYS A 243 28.07 -27.12 -3.58
C LYS A 243 27.59 -27.51 -2.18
N ILE A 244 26.68 -26.72 -1.60
CA ILE A 244 26.17 -26.90 -0.24
C ILE A 244 24.91 -27.78 -0.27
N LEU A 245 24.09 -27.63 -1.31
CA LEU A 245 22.80 -28.31 -1.43
C LEU A 245 22.94 -29.79 -1.84
N PRO A 246 22.04 -30.68 -1.36
CA PRO A 246 22.00 -32.07 -1.81
C PRO A 246 21.69 -32.20 -3.31
N GLU A 247 22.31 -33.17 -3.98
CA GLU A 247 22.16 -33.42 -5.44
C GLU A 247 20.71 -33.69 -5.89
N SER A 248 19.84 -34.13 -4.98
CA SER A 248 18.43 -34.43 -5.26
C SER A 248 17.44 -33.38 -4.73
N SER A 249 17.91 -32.27 -4.16
CA SER A 249 17.04 -31.24 -3.58
C SER A 249 16.32 -30.41 -4.63
N LYS A 250 15.10 -29.94 -4.34
CA LYS A 250 14.44 -28.93 -5.17
C LYS A 250 15.22 -27.61 -5.19
N GLY A 251 15.99 -27.30 -4.13
CA GLY A 251 16.90 -26.15 -4.10
C GLY A 251 17.95 -26.19 -5.21
N LEU A 252 18.50 -27.36 -5.55
CA LEU A 252 19.42 -27.47 -6.69
C LEU A 252 18.70 -27.27 -8.03
N GLN A 253 17.44 -27.72 -8.15
CA GLN A 253 16.62 -27.50 -9.35
C GLN A 253 16.35 -26.00 -9.56
N VAL A 254 16.02 -25.28 -8.48
CA VAL A 254 15.86 -23.81 -8.49
C VAL A 254 17.08 -23.13 -9.10
N LEU A 255 18.30 -23.48 -8.67
CA LEU A 255 19.53 -22.90 -9.20
C LEU A 255 19.72 -23.20 -10.68
N GLN A 256 19.44 -24.43 -11.11
CA GLN A 256 19.53 -24.82 -12.52
C GLN A 256 18.51 -24.09 -13.39
N THR A 257 17.29 -23.89 -12.90
CA THR A 257 16.24 -23.12 -13.57
C THR A 257 16.63 -21.64 -13.65
N ALA A 258 17.13 -21.05 -12.57
CA ALA A 258 17.60 -19.66 -12.53
C ALA A 258 18.69 -19.40 -13.59
N GLU A 259 19.69 -20.28 -13.65
CA GLU A 259 20.80 -20.18 -14.58
C GLU A 259 20.35 -20.39 -16.04
N LYS A 260 19.58 -21.45 -16.33
CA LYS A 260 19.24 -21.83 -17.71
C LYS A 260 18.09 -21.01 -18.30
N SER A 261 17.04 -20.75 -17.52
CA SER A 261 15.80 -20.17 -18.02
C SER A 261 15.79 -18.65 -18.00
N TYR A 262 16.52 -18.04 -17.06
CA TYR A 262 16.49 -16.59 -16.86
C TYR A 262 17.84 -15.94 -17.15
N LEU A 263 18.93 -16.36 -16.49
CA LEU A 263 20.22 -15.67 -16.60
C LEU A 263 20.98 -15.94 -17.91
N SER A 264 20.75 -17.10 -18.54
CA SER A 264 21.35 -17.43 -19.85
C SER A 264 20.56 -16.86 -21.04
N ALA A 265 19.40 -16.22 -20.80
CA ALA A 265 18.57 -15.67 -21.86
C ALA A 265 19.16 -14.36 -22.43
N PRO A 266 19.01 -14.10 -23.75
CA PRO A 266 19.29 -12.78 -24.31
C PRO A 266 18.32 -11.76 -23.70
N HIS A 267 18.83 -10.58 -23.32
CA HIS A 267 18.06 -9.54 -22.62
C HIS A 267 17.47 -9.98 -21.26
N HIS A 268 18.18 -10.86 -20.54
CA HIS A 268 17.74 -11.41 -19.25
C HIS A 268 17.35 -10.35 -18.21
N ALA A 269 18.05 -9.21 -18.14
CA ALA A 269 17.74 -8.13 -17.20
C ALA A 269 16.31 -7.59 -17.42
N GLU A 270 16.00 -7.16 -18.64
CA GLU A 270 14.68 -6.64 -19.00
C GLU A 270 13.58 -7.70 -18.89
N LEU A 271 13.90 -8.96 -19.23
CA LEU A 271 12.94 -10.06 -19.10
C LEU A 271 12.57 -10.28 -17.65
N VAL A 272 13.54 -10.31 -16.73
CA VAL A 272 13.32 -10.62 -15.32
C VAL A 272 12.65 -9.45 -14.60
N GLU A 273 13.00 -8.19 -14.90
CA GLU A 273 12.34 -6.99 -14.35
C GLU A 273 10.85 -6.91 -14.73
N LYS A 274 10.48 -7.35 -15.94
CA LYS A 274 9.09 -7.27 -16.41
C LYS A 274 8.22 -8.45 -15.96
N LYS A 275 8.80 -9.51 -15.36
CA LYS A 275 8.05 -10.74 -15.06
C LYS A 275 6.97 -10.56 -13.99
N TRP A 276 7.15 -9.63 -13.06
CA TRP A 276 6.16 -9.35 -12.02
C TRP A 276 5.43 -8.01 -12.18
N GLY A 277 5.71 -7.26 -13.24
CA GLY A 277 4.99 -6.04 -13.59
C GLY A 277 5.86 -4.79 -13.79
N GLY A 278 7.15 -4.82 -13.42
CA GLY A 278 8.10 -3.71 -13.67
C GLY A 278 7.87 -2.44 -12.85
N SER A 279 6.84 -2.38 -12.01
CA SER A 279 6.56 -1.29 -11.07
C SER A 279 5.82 -1.82 -9.83
N THR A 280 6.09 -1.26 -8.65
CA THR A 280 5.35 -1.54 -7.40
C THR A 280 3.92 -1.01 -7.43
N HIS A 281 3.62 -0.12 -8.38
CA HIS A 281 2.31 0.46 -8.65
C HIS A 281 1.88 0.09 -10.06
N ILE A 282 1.00 -0.91 -10.20
CA ILE A 282 0.29 -1.12 -11.47
C ILE A 282 -0.66 0.07 -11.62
N THR A 283 -0.38 0.98 -12.55
CA THR A 283 -1.26 2.14 -12.77
C THR A 283 -2.58 1.68 -13.38
N VAL A 284 -3.65 2.45 -13.17
CA VAL A 284 -4.94 2.12 -13.78
C VAL A 284 -4.81 2.12 -15.30
N GLU A 285 -4.03 3.02 -15.86
CA GLU A 285 -3.75 3.14 -17.28
C GLU A 285 -3.07 1.87 -17.83
N GLU A 286 -2.16 1.28 -17.07
CA GLU A 286 -1.54 0.00 -17.42
C GLU A 286 -2.52 -1.17 -17.35
N VAL A 287 -3.36 -1.25 -16.30
CA VAL A 287 -4.42 -2.28 -16.22
C VAL A 287 -5.38 -2.14 -17.39
N LYS A 288 -5.87 -0.92 -17.62
CA LYS A 288 -6.72 -0.52 -18.75
C LYS A 288 -6.08 -1.00 -20.07
N LYS A 289 -4.81 -0.67 -20.30
CA LYS A 289 -4.08 -1.09 -21.50
C LYS A 289 -3.99 -2.61 -21.62
N LYS A 290 -3.61 -3.32 -20.55
CA LYS A 290 -3.56 -4.80 -20.52
C LYS A 290 -4.92 -5.41 -20.84
N ILE A 291 -6.01 -4.86 -20.31
CA ILE A 291 -7.38 -5.30 -20.62
C ILE A 291 -7.69 -5.08 -22.11
N THR A 292 -7.33 -3.93 -22.68
CA THR A 292 -7.54 -3.66 -24.11
C THR A 292 -6.75 -4.63 -24.99
N ASP A 293 -5.49 -4.88 -24.66
CA ASP A 293 -4.62 -5.77 -25.42
C ASP A 293 -5.16 -7.22 -25.34
N LEU A 294 -5.54 -7.68 -24.14
CA LEU A 294 -6.18 -8.99 -23.90
C LEU A 294 -7.45 -9.16 -24.74
N LEU A 295 -8.35 -8.18 -24.73
CA LEU A 295 -9.62 -8.27 -25.46
C LEU A 295 -9.40 -8.28 -26.97
N ARG A 296 -8.40 -7.52 -27.47
CA ARG A 296 -8.05 -7.50 -28.89
C ARG A 296 -7.45 -8.84 -29.32
N GLU A 297 -6.53 -9.39 -28.54
CA GLU A 297 -5.96 -10.72 -28.77
C GLU A 297 -7.03 -11.80 -28.75
N TYR A 298 -8.02 -11.70 -27.84
CA TYR A 298 -9.14 -12.63 -27.80
C TYR A 298 -10.02 -12.55 -29.06
N VAL A 299 -10.32 -11.35 -29.56
CA VAL A 299 -11.10 -11.20 -30.81
C VAL A 299 -10.37 -11.80 -32.01
N GLU A 300 -9.03 -11.79 -32.02
CA GLU A 300 -8.21 -12.38 -33.07
C GLU A 300 -8.05 -13.91 -32.93
N SER A 301 -7.87 -14.41 -31.70
CA SER A 301 -7.58 -15.82 -31.40
C SER A 301 -8.83 -16.68 -31.20
N GLY A 302 -9.88 -16.12 -30.59
CA GLY A 302 -11.09 -16.83 -30.18
C GLY A 302 -10.91 -17.78 -28.98
N ASP A 303 -9.75 -17.78 -28.32
CA ASP A 303 -9.44 -18.66 -27.19
C ASP A 303 -10.01 -18.11 -25.88
N THR A 304 -11.14 -18.67 -25.44
CA THR A 304 -11.80 -18.21 -24.21
C THR A 304 -11.08 -18.66 -22.95
N ALA A 305 -10.40 -19.80 -22.97
CA ALA A 305 -9.70 -20.31 -21.79
C ALA A 305 -8.49 -19.43 -21.48
N GLU A 306 -7.76 -19.02 -22.51
CA GLU A 306 -6.64 -18.08 -22.39
C GLU A 306 -7.13 -16.71 -21.91
N ALA A 307 -8.18 -16.15 -22.52
CA ALA A 307 -8.74 -14.86 -22.09
C ALA A 307 -9.21 -14.90 -20.63
N CYS A 308 -9.90 -15.96 -20.19
CA CYS A 308 -10.30 -16.15 -18.80
C CYS A 308 -9.09 -16.32 -17.86
N ARG A 309 -8.01 -16.97 -18.31
CA ARG A 309 -6.75 -17.04 -17.55
C ARG A 309 -6.15 -15.66 -17.39
N CYS A 310 -5.99 -14.91 -18.48
CA CYS A 310 -5.43 -13.56 -18.43
C CYS A 310 -6.27 -12.63 -17.54
N ILE A 311 -7.61 -12.73 -17.57
CA ILE A 311 -8.49 -11.96 -16.66
C ILE A 311 -8.23 -12.36 -15.19
N ARG A 312 -8.02 -13.65 -14.88
CA ARG A 312 -7.63 -14.08 -13.51
C ARG A 312 -6.28 -13.52 -13.10
N GLU A 313 -5.31 -13.53 -14.00
CA GLU A 313 -3.94 -13.05 -13.76
C GLU A 313 -3.86 -11.53 -13.55
N LEU A 314 -4.86 -10.76 -14.02
CA LEU A 314 -4.92 -9.32 -13.73
C LEU A 314 -5.02 -9.03 -12.22
N GLY A 315 -5.55 -9.95 -11.41
CA GLY A 315 -5.59 -9.82 -9.94
C GLY A 315 -6.48 -8.68 -9.40
N VAL A 316 -7.29 -8.04 -10.25
CA VAL A 316 -8.11 -6.85 -9.91
C VAL A 316 -9.61 -7.17 -9.95
N SER A 317 -10.05 -8.11 -9.12
CA SER A 317 -11.44 -8.60 -9.10
C SER A 317 -12.51 -7.51 -8.91
N PHE A 318 -12.18 -6.42 -8.20
CA PHE A 318 -13.04 -5.24 -8.03
C PHE A 318 -13.08 -4.30 -9.24
N PHE A 319 -12.14 -4.46 -10.19
CA PHE A 319 -12.01 -3.66 -11.41
C PHE A 319 -12.50 -4.41 -12.66
N HIS A 320 -13.05 -5.61 -12.51
CA HIS A 320 -13.54 -6.43 -13.64
C HIS A 320 -14.69 -5.76 -14.43
N HIS A 321 -15.40 -4.78 -13.86
CA HIS A 321 -16.35 -3.96 -14.62
C HIS A 321 -15.69 -3.24 -15.81
N GLU A 322 -14.38 -2.96 -15.76
CA GLU A 322 -13.65 -2.33 -16.87
C GLU A 322 -13.41 -3.32 -18.01
N VAL A 323 -13.23 -4.60 -17.69
CA VAL A 323 -13.22 -5.68 -18.69
C VAL A 323 -14.55 -5.71 -19.43
N VAL A 324 -15.66 -5.63 -18.70
CA VAL A 324 -17.02 -5.60 -19.28
C VAL A 324 -17.22 -4.34 -20.14
N LYS A 325 -16.90 -3.16 -19.61
CA LYS A 325 -17.03 -1.88 -20.34
C LYS A 325 -16.23 -1.90 -21.64
N ARG A 326 -14.94 -2.24 -21.58
CA ARG A 326 -14.06 -2.28 -22.77
C ARG A 326 -14.46 -3.36 -23.76
N ALA A 327 -14.93 -4.50 -23.27
CA ALA A 327 -15.44 -5.56 -24.14
C ALA A 327 -16.67 -5.06 -24.91
N LEU A 328 -17.61 -4.37 -24.26
CA LEU A 328 -18.77 -3.78 -24.91
C LEU A 328 -18.39 -2.70 -25.93
N VAL A 329 -17.43 -1.82 -25.61
CA VAL A 329 -16.89 -0.85 -26.56
C VAL A 329 -16.30 -1.58 -27.78
N LEU A 330 -15.46 -2.59 -27.56
CA LEU A 330 -14.82 -3.36 -28.63
C LEU A 330 -15.85 -4.08 -29.52
N ALA A 331 -16.94 -4.59 -28.93
CA ALA A 331 -18.04 -5.20 -29.67
C ALA A 331 -18.79 -4.20 -30.55
N MET A 332 -18.87 -2.93 -30.15
CA MET A 332 -19.48 -1.84 -30.93
C MET A 332 -18.53 -1.30 -32.01
N GLU A 333 -17.23 -1.25 -31.74
CA GLU A 333 -16.20 -0.84 -32.69
C GLU A 333 -16.02 -1.89 -33.80
N ILE A 334 -16.00 -3.18 -33.43
CA ILE A 334 -15.72 -4.30 -34.32
C ILE A 334 -16.94 -5.23 -34.35
N GLN A 335 -17.87 -4.96 -35.28
CA GLN A 335 -19.11 -5.75 -35.40
C GLN A 335 -18.86 -7.26 -35.61
N SER A 336 -17.76 -7.64 -36.25
CA SER A 336 -17.37 -9.05 -36.42
C SER A 336 -16.91 -9.72 -35.12
N GLY A 337 -16.46 -8.93 -34.13
CA GLY A 337 -16.02 -9.39 -32.82
C GLY A 337 -17.14 -9.51 -31.78
N GLU A 338 -18.30 -8.89 -32.02
CA GLU A 338 -19.50 -8.96 -31.14
C GLU A 338 -19.82 -10.39 -30.65
N PRO A 339 -19.97 -11.42 -31.51
CA PRO A 339 -20.34 -12.76 -31.04
C PRO A 339 -19.27 -13.41 -30.16
N LEU A 340 -17.99 -13.11 -30.40
CA LEU A 340 -16.89 -13.61 -29.57
C LEU A 340 -16.91 -12.92 -28.21
N VAL A 341 -17.04 -11.59 -28.20
CA VAL A 341 -17.12 -10.82 -26.95
C VAL A 341 -18.27 -11.29 -26.06
N LEU A 342 -19.47 -11.49 -26.63
CA LEU A 342 -20.61 -12.00 -25.88
C LEU A 342 -20.35 -13.41 -25.34
N LYS A 343 -19.68 -14.27 -26.12
CA LYS A 343 -19.26 -15.59 -25.66
C LYS A 343 -18.30 -15.49 -24.45
N LEU A 344 -17.30 -14.62 -24.50
CA LEU A 344 -16.36 -14.41 -23.39
C LEU A 344 -17.05 -13.92 -22.13
N LEU A 345 -17.90 -12.89 -22.24
CA LEU A 345 -18.58 -12.32 -21.08
C LEU A 345 -19.57 -13.30 -20.45
N LYS A 346 -20.23 -14.13 -21.28
CA LYS A 346 -21.07 -15.22 -20.81
C LYS A 346 -20.25 -16.28 -20.05
N GLU A 347 -19.17 -16.78 -20.63
CA GLU A 347 -18.31 -17.79 -19.97
C GLU A 347 -17.70 -17.22 -18.67
N ALA A 348 -17.26 -15.96 -18.67
CA ALA A 348 -16.74 -15.29 -17.48
C ALA A 348 -17.80 -15.11 -16.37
N ALA A 349 -19.08 -14.93 -16.73
CA ALA A 349 -20.18 -14.88 -15.77
C ALA A 349 -20.54 -16.28 -15.23
N GLU A 350 -20.60 -17.30 -16.10
CA GLU A 350 -20.92 -18.69 -15.73
C GLU A 350 -19.83 -19.32 -14.85
N GLU A 351 -18.55 -19.00 -15.10
CA GLU A 351 -17.43 -19.39 -14.24
C GLU A 351 -17.35 -18.60 -12.92
N GLY A 352 -18.17 -17.55 -12.76
CA GLY A 352 -18.09 -16.63 -11.62
C GLY A 352 -16.82 -15.78 -11.59
N LEU A 353 -16.07 -15.73 -12.69
CA LEU A 353 -14.86 -14.91 -12.85
C LEU A 353 -15.18 -13.42 -12.78
N ILE A 354 -16.29 -13.01 -13.40
CA ILE A 354 -16.87 -11.68 -13.26
C ILE A 354 -18.15 -11.83 -12.44
N SER A 355 -18.17 -11.22 -11.25
CA SER A 355 -19.35 -11.27 -10.38
C SER A 355 -20.53 -10.54 -11.03
N SER A 356 -21.75 -10.94 -10.66
CA SER A 356 -22.98 -10.28 -11.13
C SER A 356 -22.96 -8.76 -10.84
N SER A 357 -22.41 -8.35 -9.69
CA SER A 357 -22.23 -6.93 -9.36
C SER A 357 -21.27 -6.22 -10.32
N GLN A 358 -20.15 -6.84 -10.67
CA GLN A 358 -19.17 -6.26 -11.61
C GLN A 358 -19.74 -6.21 -13.03
N MET A 359 -20.56 -7.20 -13.42
CA MET A 359 -21.26 -7.21 -14.69
C MET A 359 -22.25 -6.04 -14.80
N VAL A 360 -23.14 -5.88 -13.81
CA VAL A 360 -24.12 -4.78 -13.77
C VAL A 360 -23.41 -3.41 -13.78
N LYS A 361 -22.34 -3.25 -13.00
CA LYS A 361 -21.53 -2.01 -12.98
C LYS A 361 -20.88 -1.72 -14.34
N GLY A 362 -20.35 -2.72 -15.02
CA GLY A 362 -19.77 -2.57 -16.36
C GLY A 362 -20.78 -2.11 -17.40
N PHE A 363 -21.99 -2.68 -17.40
CA PHE A 363 -23.10 -2.24 -18.26
C PHE A 363 -23.59 -0.83 -17.88
N GLY A 364 -23.67 -0.50 -16.59
CA GLY A 364 -24.04 0.85 -16.12
C GLY A 364 -23.06 1.92 -16.59
N ARG A 365 -21.76 1.67 -16.45
CA ARG A 365 -20.71 2.59 -16.91
C ARG A 365 -20.70 2.78 -18.41
N MET A 366 -20.98 1.72 -19.17
CA MET A 366 -21.16 1.84 -20.61
C MET A 366 -22.37 2.74 -20.92
N ALA A 367 -23.51 2.57 -20.22
CA ALA A 367 -24.69 3.40 -20.42
C ALA A 367 -24.42 4.90 -20.16
N GLU A 368 -23.65 5.23 -19.12
CA GLU A 368 -23.25 6.61 -18.80
C GLU A 368 -22.33 7.22 -19.86
N SER A 369 -21.42 6.43 -20.44
CA SER A 369 -20.48 6.90 -21.48
C SER A 369 -21.02 6.77 -22.91
N LEU A 370 -22.31 6.45 -23.12
CA LEU A 370 -22.90 6.29 -24.45
C LEU A 370 -22.98 7.60 -25.24
N ASP A 371 -23.22 8.74 -24.56
CA ASP A 371 -23.30 10.03 -25.22
C ASP A 371 -21.95 10.41 -25.85
N ASP A 372 -20.87 10.25 -25.08
CA ASP A 372 -19.50 10.48 -25.53
C ASP A 372 -19.07 9.46 -26.60
N LEU A 373 -19.32 8.16 -26.37
CA LEU A 373 -19.02 7.12 -27.37
C LEU A 373 -19.79 7.33 -28.68
N SER A 374 -20.97 7.96 -28.64
CA SER A 374 -21.74 8.24 -29.86
C SER A 374 -21.11 9.27 -30.79
N LEU A 375 -20.13 10.04 -30.29
CA LEU A 375 -19.32 10.94 -31.11
C LEU A 375 -18.39 10.16 -32.04
N ASP A 376 -17.82 9.05 -31.54
CA ASP A 376 -16.91 8.17 -32.30
C ASP A 376 -17.67 7.08 -33.07
N ILE A 377 -18.73 6.54 -32.49
CA ILE A 377 -19.55 5.45 -33.04
C ILE A 377 -21.03 5.92 -33.08
N PRO A 378 -21.51 6.46 -34.21
CA PRO A 378 -22.87 7.01 -34.31
C PRO A 378 -23.99 6.01 -33.97
N SER A 379 -23.73 4.71 -34.11
CA SER A 379 -24.66 3.63 -33.80
C SER A 379 -24.55 3.08 -32.38
N ALA A 380 -23.67 3.60 -31.52
CA ALA A 380 -23.40 3.07 -30.17
C ALA A 380 -24.68 2.89 -29.34
N LYS A 381 -25.56 3.90 -29.31
CA LYS A 381 -26.84 3.84 -28.57
C LYS A 381 -27.75 2.71 -29.06
N ALA A 382 -27.88 2.55 -30.39
CA ALA A 382 -28.71 1.50 -30.99
C ALA A 382 -28.12 0.11 -30.76
N LEU A 383 -26.80 -0.03 -30.86
CA LEU A 383 -26.09 -1.29 -30.60
C LEU A 383 -26.23 -1.69 -29.12
N PHE A 384 -25.99 -0.78 -28.18
CA PHE A 384 -26.16 -1.03 -26.75
C PHE A 384 -27.59 -1.45 -26.40
N GLN A 385 -28.60 -0.75 -26.93
CA GLN A 385 -30.01 -1.12 -26.75
C GLN A 385 -30.34 -2.52 -27.30
N SER A 386 -29.60 -3.00 -28.31
CA SER A 386 -29.75 -4.36 -28.84
C SER A 386 -28.99 -5.43 -28.02
N LEU A 387 -27.91 -5.04 -27.33
CA LEU A 387 -27.06 -5.93 -26.54
C LEU A 387 -27.65 -6.23 -25.15
N VAL A 388 -28.24 -5.23 -24.49
CA VAL A 388 -28.82 -5.38 -23.14
C VAL A 388 -29.87 -6.50 -23.09
N PRO A 389 -30.85 -6.59 -24.01
CA PRO A 389 -31.82 -7.69 -24.01
C PRO A 389 -31.20 -9.07 -24.24
N LYS A 390 -30.12 -9.15 -25.05
CA LYS A 390 -29.40 -10.41 -25.29
C LYS A 390 -28.74 -10.89 -24.00
N ALA A 391 -28.02 -10.00 -23.30
CA ALA A 391 -27.37 -10.31 -22.03
C ALA A 391 -28.35 -10.76 -20.94
N ILE A 392 -29.53 -10.14 -20.87
CA ILE A 392 -30.61 -10.55 -19.96
C ILE A 392 -31.18 -11.92 -20.37
N SER A 393 -31.43 -12.15 -21.67
CA SER A 393 -31.99 -13.41 -22.15
C SER A 393 -31.06 -14.61 -21.95
N GLU A 394 -29.76 -14.36 -21.94
CA GLU A 394 -28.71 -15.36 -21.71
C GLU A 394 -28.35 -15.51 -20.23
N GLY A 395 -28.92 -14.69 -19.34
CA GLY A 395 -28.88 -14.88 -17.89
C GLY A 395 -27.65 -14.33 -17.16
N TRP A 396 -26.79 -13.57 -17.83
CA TRP A 396 -25.59 -12.98 -17.21
C TRP A 396 -25.74 -11.51 -16.82
N LEU A 397 -26.86 -10.86 -17.19
CA LEU A 397 -27.27 -9.55 -16.68
C LEU A 397 -28.65 -9.63 -16.02
N ASP A 398 -28.82 -9.07 -14.82
CA ASP A 398 -30.10 -9.10 -14.11
C ASP A 398 -31.14 -8.17 -14.79
N SER A 399 -32.38 -8.64 -14.88
CA SER A 399 -33.54 -7.87 -15.31
C SER A 399 -33.78 -6.57 -14.52
N SER A 400 -33.23 -6.47 -13.29
CA SER A 400 -33.26 -5.27 -12.45
C SER A 400 -32.53 -4.08 -13.08
N PHE A 401 -31.57 -4.31 -13.99
CA PHE A 401 -30.87 -3.27 -14.73
C PHE A 401 -31.83 -2.38 -15.55
N LEU A 402 -32.91 -2.95 -16.09
CA LEU A 402 -33.94 -2.19 -16.80
C LEU A 402 -34.84 -1.37 -15.87
N LYS A 403 -34.93 -1.74 -14.59
CA LYS A 403 -35.74 -1.01 -13.59
C LYS A 403 -34.98 0.19 -13.02
N SER A 404 -33.67 0.06 -12.80
CA SER A 404 -32.83 1.17 -12.32
C SER A 404 -32.67 2.30 -13.36
N SER A 405 -32.84 2.01 -14.65
CA SER A 405 -32.84 3.03 -15.71
C SER A 405 -34.15 3.81 -15.83
N GLY A 406 -35.24 3.38 -15.16
CA GLY A 406 -36.58 3.95 -15.29
C GLY A 406 -37.21 4.48 -14.00
N GLU A 407 -36.56 4.31 -12.84
CA GLU A 407 -37.05 4.78 -11.54
C GLU A 407 -35.94 5.50 -10.74
N ALA A 408 -35.25 6.45 -11.37
CA ALA A 408 -34.75 7.61 -10.64
C ALA A 408 -35.83 8.69 -10.81
N GLY A 409 -36.55 9.02 -9.74
CA GLY A 409 -37.65 9.96 -9.81
C GLY A 409 -37.24 11.23 -10.53
N GLU A 410 -37.91 11.54 -11.64
CA GLU A 410 -37.74 12.77 -12.41
C GLU A 410 -37.77 13.96 -11.43
N PRO A 411 -36.64 14.63 -11.16
CA PRO A 411 -36.70 16.03 -10.80
C PRO A 411 -37.28 16.72 -12.04
N SER A 412 -38.25 17.62 -11.89
CA SER A 412 -38.86 18.37 -12.99
C SER A 412 -37.83 18.68 -14.09
N ASP A 413 -38.10 18.27 -15.34
CA ASP A 413 -37.16 18.27 -16.48
C ASP A 413 -36.27 19.53 -16.60
N GLU A 414 -36.76 20.70 -16.16
CA GLU A 414 -36.00 21.97 -16.13
C GLU A 414 -34.80 22.00 -15.17
N ASP A 415 -34.82 21.29 -14.05
CA ASP A 415 -33.72 21.31 -13.06
C ASP A 415 -32.63 20.29 -13.39
N GLY A 416 -32.98 19.16 -14.02
CA GLY A 416 -32.01 18.19 -14.54
C GLY A 416 -31.13 18.78 -15.65
N GLU A 417 -31.73 19.54 -16.56
CA GLU A 417 -31.03 20.19 -17.68
C GLU A 417 -30.08 21.30 -17.20
N LYS A 418 -30.49 22.09 -16.20
CA LYS A 418 -29.61 23.09 -15.56
C LYS A 418 -28.40 22.46 -14.88
N VAL A 419 -28.60 21.35 -14.16
CA VAL A 419 -27.50 20.62 -13.53
C VAL A 419 -26.54 20.03 -14.57
N LYS A 420 -27.07 19.53 -15.70
CA LYS A 420 -26.26 19.01 -16.80
C LYS A 420 -25.41 20.12 -17.43
N HIS A 421 -26.01 21.25 -17.78
CA HIS A 421 -25.32 22.42 -18.31
C HIS A 421 -24.24 22.92 -17.34
N PHE A 422 -24.55 23.03 -16.04
CA PHE A 422 -23.56 23.43 -15.05
C PHE A 422 -22.36 22.47 -14.98
N LYS A 423 -22.60 21.16 -15.06
CA LYS A 423 -21.52 20.16 -15.06
C LYS A 423 -20.62 20.29 -16.29
N GLU A 424 -21.19 20.54 -17.46
CA GLU A 424 -20.43 20.72 -18.71
C GLU A 424 -19.54 21.97 -18.63
N GLU A 425 -20.09 23.11 -18.20
CA GLU A 425 -19.33 24.35 -18.02
C GLU A 425 -18.27 24.24 -16.93
N ALA A 426 -18.60 23.59 -15.80
CA ALA A 426 -17.64 23.35 -14.72
C ALA A 426 -16.41 22.57 -15.20
N VAL A 427 -16.60 21.54 -16.04
CA VAL A 427 -15.49 20.77 -16.62
C VAL A 427 -14.60 21.66 -17.49
N THR A 428 -15.19 22.51 -18.33
CA THR A 428 -14.45 23.46 -19.18
C THR A 428 -13.59 24.39 -18.34
N ILE A 429 -14.18 25.03 -17.32
CA ILE A 429 -13.49 25.95 -16.41
C ILE A 429 -12.33 25.26 -15.68
N ILE A 430 -12.55 24.05 -15.16
CA ILE A 430 -11.51 23.29 -14.46
C ILE A 430 -10.35 22.93 -15.40
N HIS A 431 -10.65 22.52 -16.63
CA HIS A 431 -9.62 22.21 -17.62
C HIS A 431 -8.79 23.42 -18.03
N GLU A 432 -9.44 24.57 -18.23
CA GLU A 432 -8.73 25.83 -18.50
C GLU A 432 -7.82 26.20 -17.34
N TYR A 433 -8.31 26.09 -16.10
CA TYR A 433 -7.50 26.34 -14.91
C TYR A 433 -6.30 25.40 -14.78
N PHE A 434 -6.46 24.10 -15.03
CA PHE A 434 -5.31 23.18 -14.99
C PHE A 434 -4.24 23.49 -16.06
N LEU A 435 -4.61 24.19 -17.13
CA LEU A 435 -3.67 24.66 -18.15
C LEU A 435 -3.06 26.02 -17.82
N SER A 436 -3.83 26.94 -17.23
CA SER A 436 -3.45 28.34 -17.02
C SER A 436 -2.90 28.65 -15.63
N ASP A 437 -3.30 27.88 -14.61
CA ASP A 437 -3.09 28.16 -13.19
C ASP A 437 -3.62 29.55 -12.75
N ASP A 438 -4.63 30.08 -13.44
CA ASP A 438 -5.22 31.40 -13.18
C ASP A 438 -6.46 31.26 -12.28
N ILE A 439 -6.23 31.32 -10.96
CA ILE A 439 -7.29 31.26 -9.94
C ILE A 439 -8.28 32.45 -10.08
N PRO A 440 -7.83 33.71 -10.21
CA PRO A 440 -8.75 34.84 -10.39
C PRO A 440 -9.69 34.71 -11.59
N GLU A 441 -9.20 34.21 -12.73
CA GLU A 441 -10.06 34.01 -13.91
C GLU A 441 -11.07 32.88 -13.70
N LEU A 442 -10.67 31.77 -13.08
CA LEU A 442 -11.60 30.70 -12.72
C LEU A 442 -12.70 31.20 -11.77
N ILE A 443 -12.35 32.03 -10.78
CA ILE A 443 -13.30 32.64 -9.84
C ILE A 443 -14.34 33.47 -10.59
N ARG A 444 -13.89 34.32 -11.54
CA ARG A 444 -14.82 35.12 -12.37
C ARG A 444 -15.74 34.25 -13.20
N SER A 445 -15.22 33.22 -13.86
CA SER A 445 -16.02 32.28 -14.66
C SER A 445 -17.07 31.55 -13.81
N LEU A 446 -16.74 31.20 -12.56
CA LEU A 446 -17.69 30.63 -11.61
C LEU A 446 -18.76 31.63 -11.14
N GLU A 447 -18.39 32.89 -10.89
CA GLU A 447 -19.35 33.94 -10.54
C GLU A 447 -20.30 34.26 -11.70
N ASP A 448 -19.80 34.26 -12.94
CA ASP A 448 -20.57 34.50 -14.16
C ASP A 448 -21.62 33.42 -14.43
N LEU A 449 -21.35 32.17 -14.01
CA LEU A 449 -22.34 31.07 -14.03
C LEU A 449 -23.53 31.33 -13.09
N ALA A 450 -23.37 32.19 -12.08
CA ALA A 450 -24.41 32.66 -11.16
C ALA A 450 -25.26 31.53 -10.53
N ALA A 451 -24.65 30.38 -10.22
CA ALA A 451 -25.33 29.19 -9.73
C ALA A 451 -24.71 28.61 -8.43
N PRO A 452 -24.73 29.37 -7.31
CA PRO A 452 -24.07 28.97 -6.07
C PRO A 452 -24.60 27.67 -5.46
N GLN A 453 -25.85 27.30 -5.73
CA GLN A 453 -26.46 26.05 -5.29
C GLN A 453 -25.75 24.79 -5.86
N PHE A 454 -24.92 24.95 -6.89
CA PHE A 454 -24.17 23.86 -7.50
C PHE A 454 -22.67 23.90 -7.15
N ASN A 455 -22.23 24.78 -6.23
CA ASN A 455 -20.86 24.81 -5.72
C ASN A 455 -20.36 23.44 -5.20
N PRO A 456 -21.16 22.66 -4.45
CA PRO A 456 -20.77 21.29 -4.06
C PRO A 456 -20.48 20.37 -5.26
N ILE A 457 -21.22 20.55 -6.37
CA ILE A 457 -21.03 19.77 -7.60
C ILE A 457 -19.71 20.14 -8.28
N PHE A 458 -19.39 21.43 -8.29
CA PHE A 458 -18.10 21.92 -8.81
C PHE A 458 -16.93 21.32 -8.03
N LEU A 459 -16.97 21.37 -6.69
CA LEU A 459 -15.94 20.78 -5.82
C LEU A 459 -15.76 19.28 -6.14
N LYS A 460 -16.87 18.53 -6.18
CA LYS A 460 -16.83 17.11 -6.53
C LYS A 460 -16.14 16.89 -7.87
N LYS A 461 -16.44 17.69 -8.89
CA LYS A 461 -15.80 17.57 -10.21
C LYS A 461 -14.34 17.99 -10.23
N LEU A 462 -13.97 19.06 -9.53
CA LEU A 462 -12.59 19.50 -9.40
C LEU A 462 -11.70 18.37 -8.85
N ILE A 463 -12.09 17.79 -7.71
CA ILE A 463 -11.30 16.73 -7.08
C ILE A 463 -11.31 15.46 -7.94
N THR A 464 -12.46 15.04 -8.49
CA THR A 464 -12.53 13.85 -9.35
C THR A 464 -11.62 13.98 -10.57
N LEU A 465 -11.61 15.15 -11.24
CA LEU A 465 -10.76 15.39 -12.40
C LEU A 465 -9.27 15.51 -12.03
N ALA A 466 -8.95 15.98 -10.83
CA ALA A 466 -7.58 16.06 -10.35
C ALA A 466 -7.01 14.67 -10.02
N MET A 467 -7.82 13.80 -9.42
CA MET A 467 -7.41 12.44 -9.06
C MET A 467 -7.07 11.57 -10.29
N ASP A 468 -7.76 11.78 -11.41
CA ASP A 468 -7.50 11.10 -12.69
C ASP A 468 -6.24 11.64 -13.41
N ARG A 469 -5.46 12.50 -12.76
CA ARG A 469 -4.29 13.21 -13.31
C ARG A 469 -3.07 13.10 -12.40
N LYS A 470 -2.00 13.85 -12.72
CA LYS A 470 -0.74 13.81 -11.98
C LYS A 470 -0.86 14.59 -10.67
N ASN A 471 0.12 14.42 -9.79
CA ASN A 471 0.12 15.11 -8.50
C ASN A 471 0.14 16.64 -8.63
N ARG A 472 0.60 17.20 -9.75
CA ARG A 472 0.47 18.63 -10.06
C ARG A 472 -0.98 19.09 -10.01
N GLU A 473 -1.88 18.42 -10.72
CA GLU A 473 -3.29 18.80 -10.74
C GLU A 473 -3.97 18.58 -9.38
N LYS A 474 -3.50 17.59 -8.60
CA LYS A 474 -3.97 17.35 -7.22
C LYS A 474 -3.56 18.48 -6.26
N GLU A 475 -2.34 18.99 -6.42
CA GLU A 475 -1.88 20.19 -5.69
C GLU A 475 -2.66 21.43 -6.13
N MET A 476 -2.82 21.66 -7.44
CA MET A 476 -3.61 22.78 -7.97
C MET A 476 -5.04 22.76 -7.43
N ALA A 477 -5.69 21.58 -7.40
CA ALA A 477 -7.03 21.43 -6.83
C ALA A 477 -7.07 21.74 -5.33
N SER A 478 -6.05 21.35 -4.56
CA SER A 478 -5.95 21.63 -3.13
C SER A 478 -5.78 23.14 -2.85
N VAL A 479 -4.88 23.80 -3.60
CA VAL A 479 -4.67 25.25 -3.52
C VAL A 479 -5.92 26.01 -3.94
N LEU A 480 -6.54 25.62 -5.05
CA LEU A 480 -7.78 26.23 -5.52
C LEU A 480 -8.90 26.10 -4.50
N LEU A 481 -9.01 24.96 -3.81
CA LEU A 481 -10.03 24.75 -2.78
C LEU A 481 -9.92 25.78 -1.64
N SER A 482 -8.70 26.12 -1.22
CA SER A 482 -8.44 27.16 -0.22
C SER A 482 -8.83 28.56 -0.72
N ALA A 483 -8.51 28.88 -1.97
CA ALA A 483 -8.91 30.14 -2.59
C ALA A 483 -10.43 30.25 -2.74
N LEU A 484 -11.10 29.19 -3.20
CA LEU A 484 -12.54 29.14 -3.37
C LEU A 484 -13.27 29.30 -2.05
N HIS A 485 -12.81 28.65 -0.97
CA HIS A 485 -13.39 28.81 0.37
C HIS A 485 -13.24 30.23 0.93
N THR A 486 -12.17 30.92 0.57
CA THR A 486 -11.93 32.29 1.00
C THR A 486 -12.85 33.29 0.27
N GLU A 487 -13.14 33.06 -1.02
CA GLU A 487 -13.83 34.03 -1.87
C GLU A 487 -15.31 33.70 -2.17
N ILE A 488 -15.64 32.45 -2.52
CA ILE A 488 -16.96 32.09 -3.08
C ILE A 488 -17.70 31.04 -2.25
N PHE A 489 -17.01 29.99 -1.79
CA PHE A 489 -17.62 28.78 -1.24
C PHE A 489 -17.79 28.91 0.28
N SER A 490 -18.99 28.60 0.78
CA SER A 490 -19.22 28.49 2.21
C SER A 490 -18.64 27.18 2.76
N THR A 491 -18.42 27.10 4.06
CA THR A 491 -18.00 25.83 4.72
C THR A 491 -19.02 24.70 4.49
N ASP A 492 -20.32 25.03 4.42
CA ASP A 492 -21.36 24.02 4.12
C ASP A 492 -21.25 23.53 2.66
N ASP A 493 -20.89 24.39 1.72
CA ASP A 493 -20.63 23.96 0.33
C ASP A 493 -19.45 22.99 0.25
N ILE A 494 -18.37 23.26 1.00
CA ILE A 494 -17.21 22.36 1.08
C ILE A 494 -17.62 21.02 1.70
N VAL A 495 -18.33 21.05 2.84
CA VAL A 495 -18.81 19.84 3.53
C VAL A 495 -19.72 19.02 2.62
N ASN A 496 -20.69 19.65 1.96
CA ASN A 496 -21.61 18.97 1.04
C ASN A 496 -20.85 18.42 -0.18
N GLY A 497 -19.87 19.15 -0.70
CA GLY A 497 -19.03 18.68 -1.82
C GLY A 497 -18.25 17.42 -1.46
N PHE A 498 -17.62 17.39 -0.28
CA PHE A 498 -16.94 16.20 0.22
C PHE A 498 -17.90 15.05 0.52
N VAL A 499 -19.09 15.31 1.08
CA VAL A 499 -20.12 14.27 1.27
C VAL A 499 -20.50 13.66 -0.07
N MET A 500 -20.84 14.46 -1.08
CA MET A 500 -21.21 13.98 -2.41
C MET A 500 -20.10 13.16 -3.08
N LEU A 501 -18.85 13.50 -2.80
CA LEU A 501 -17.69 12.82 -3.34
C LEU A 501 -17.40 11.50 -2.61
N LEU A 502 -17.57 11.45 -1.28
CA LEU A 502 -17.42 10.25 -0.47
C LEU A 502 -18.58 9.26 -0.64
N GLU A 503 -19.79 9.74 -0.90
CA GLU A 503 -20.94 8.89 -1.30
C GLU A 503 -20.65 8.14 -2.61
N SER A 504 -19.90 8.75 -3.52
CA SER A 504 -19.44 8.11 -4.74
C SER A 504 -18.03 7.52 -4.64
N ALA A 505 -17.42 7.43 -3.45
CA ALA A 505 -16.04 6.95 -3.32
C ALA A 505 -15.87 5.51 -3.82
N GLU A 506 -16.88 4.66 -3.59
CA GLU A 506 -16.89 3.29 -4.15
C GLU A 506 -16.86 3.31 -5.67
N ASP A 507 -17.61 4.19 -6.31
CA ASP A 507 -17.62 4.33 -7.77
C ASP A 507 -16.35 5.02 -8.29
N THR A 508 -15.76 5.95 -7.53
CA THR A 508 -14.48 6.58 -7.90
C THR A 508 -13.31 5.59 -7.78
N ALA A 509 -13.32 4.69 -6.79
CA ALA A 509 -12.32 3.63 -6.63
C ALA A 509 -12.32 2.61 -7.77
N LEU A 510 -13.39 2.57 -8.56
CA LEU A 510 -13.49 1.79 -9.78
C LEU A 510 -12.83 2.48 -10.98
N ASP A 511 -12.57 3.79 -10.94
CA ASP A 511 -11.87 4.52 -12.01
C ASP A 511 -10.42 4.84 -11.65
N ILE A 512 -10.14 4.93 -10.35
CA ILE A 512 -8.87 5.41 -9.79
C ILE A 512 -8.42 4.42 -8.72
N LEU A 513 -7.30 3.74 -8.97
CA LEU A 513 -6.68 2.86 -7.99
C LEU A 513 -6.25 3.71 -6.81
N ASP A 514 -6.52 3.23 -5.60
CA ASP A 514 -6.23 3.94 -4.37
C ASP A 514 -7.02 5.25 -4.14
N ALA A 515 -8.19 5.39 -4.79
CA ALA A 515 -9.08 6.54 -4.60
C ALA A 515 -9.35 6.86 -3.12
N SER A 516 -9.53 5.85 -2.28
CA SER A 516 -9.76 6.05 -0.84
C SER A 516 -8.59 6.78 -0.17
N ASN A 517 -7.34 6.42 -0.48
CA ASN A 517 -6.16 7.10 0.07
C ASN A 517 -6.05 8.53 -0.44
N GLU A 518 -6.23 8.75 -1.75
CA GLU A 518 -6.17 10.08 -2.33
C GLU A 518 -7.27 11.01 -1.78
N LEU A 519 -8.49 10.49 -1.63
CA LEU A 519 -9.59 11.22 -1.01
C LEU A 519 -9.34 11.54 0.46
N ALA A 520 -8.72 10.61 1.19
CA ALA A 520 -8.28 10.88 2.56
C ALA A 520 -7.20 11.97 2.62
N LEU A 521 -6.28 12.00 1.66
CA LEU A 521 -5.28 13.06 1.52
C LEU A 521 -5.92 14.41 1.20
N PHE A 522 -6.88 14.49 0.28
CA PHE A 522 -7.63 15.72 0.02
C PHE A 522 -8.40 16.22 1.25
N LEU A 523 -9.08 15.34 1.98
CA LEU A 523 -9.74 15.68 3.24
C LEU A 523 -8.75 16.19 4.28
N ALA A 524 -7.63 15.48 4.45
CA ALA A 524 -6.58 15.85 5.39
C ALA A 524 -5.94 17.19 5.01
N ARG A 525 -5.68 17.41 3.73
CA ARG A 525 -5.15 18.67 3.16
C ARG A 525 -6.10 19.83 3.40
N ALA A 526 -7.40 19.64 3.16
CA ALA A 526 -8.42 20.65 3.44
C ALA A 526 -8.48 21.04 4.93
N VAL A 527 -8.20 20.11 5.86
CA VAL A 527 -8.08 20.45 7.28
C VAL A 527 -6.80 21.22 7.59
N ILE A 528 -5.67 20.84 6.97
CA ILE A 528 -4.38 21.54 7.18
C ILE A 528 -4.37 22.94 6.56
N ASP A 529 -5.08 23.15 5.45
CA ASP A 529 -5.25 24.47 4.79
C ASP A 529 -6.36 25.33 5.43
N ASP A 530 -6.87 24.94 6.61
CA ASP A 530 -7.94 25.63 7.35
C ASP A 530 -9.26 25.81 6.57
N VAL A 531 -9.46 25.05 5.49
CA VAL A 531 -10.70 25.01 4.72
C VAL A 531 -11.79 24.27 5.51
N LEU A 532 -11.41 23.19 6.20
CA LEU A 532 -12.28 22.40 7.07
C LEU A 532 -11.72 22.39 8.50
N ALA A 533 -12.60 22.51 9.50
CA ALA A 533 -12.21 22.24 10.88
C ALA A 533 -12.26 20.73 11.16
N PRO A 534 -11.49 20.20 12.14
CA PRO A 534 -11.52 18.79 12.50
C PRO A 534 -12.93 18.26 12.84
N LEU A 535 -13.80 19.12 13.42
CA LEU A 535 -15.20 18.79 13.72
C LEU A 535 -16.04 18.58 12.46
N ASN A 536 -15.69 19.21 11.33
CA ASN A 536 -16.41 18.98 10.07
C ASN A 536 -16.19 17.57 9.55
N LEU A 537 -15.08 16.90 9.90
CA LEU A 537 -14.91 15.48 9.57
C LEU A 537 -15.90 14.60 10.33
N GLU A 538 -16.31 14.96 11.54
CA GLU A 538 -17.36 14.28 12.30
C GLU A 538 -18.72 14.45 11.64
N GLU A 539 -19.01 15.67 11.22
CA GLU A 539 -20.22 16.00 10.47
C GLU A 539 -20.31 15.23 9.15
N ILE A 540 -19.26 15.27 8.32
CA ILE A 540 -19.18 14.53 7.06
C ILE A 540 -19.40 13.04 7.31
N GLY A 541 -18.68 12.45 8.28
CA GLY A 541 -18.82 11.03 8.62
C GLY A 541 -20.23 10.65 9.09
N SER A 542 -20.93 11.55 9.79
CA SER A 542 -22.30 11.32 10.29
C SER A 542 -23.38 11.35 9.20
N ARG A 543 -23.10 12.04 8.07
CA ARG A 543 -24.00 12.15 6.92
C ARG A 543 -23.86 10.95 5.96
N LEU A 544 -22.78 10.18 6.08
CA LEU A 544 -22.52 9.00 5.25
C LEU A 544 -23.18 7.74 5.83
N VAL A 545 -23.45 6.76 4.96
CA VAL A 545 -23.96 5.45 5.36
C VAL A 545 -22.91 4.72 6.21
N PRO A 546 -23.28 4.11 7.36
CA PRO A 546 -22.32 3.38 8.20
C PRO A 546 -21.66 2.22 7.42
N ASN A 547 -20.34 2.04 7.60
CA ASN A 547 -19.52 1.00 6.96
C ASN A 547 -19.40 1.08 5.43
N CYS A 548 -19.58 2.25 4.82
CA CYS A 548 -19.20 2.46 3.42
C CYS A 548 -17.72 2.88 3.29
N THR A 549 -17.14 2.71 2.10
CA THR A 549 -15.75 3.13 1.81
C THR A 549 -15.52 4.63 2.06
N GLY A 550 -16.56 5.45 1.88
CA GLY A 550 -16.51 6.88 2.22
C GLY A 550 -16.31 7.13 3.72
N ALA A 551 -16.98 6.35 4.59
CA ALA A 551 -16.81 6.47 6.04
C ALA A 551 -15.42 6.00 6.49
N GLU A 552 -14.90 4.93 5.89
CA GLU A 552 -13.52 4.47 6.11
C GLU A 552 -12.49 5.50 5.68
N THR A 553 -12.70 6.17 4.54
CA THR A 553 -11.87 7.27 4.04
C THR A 553 -11.82 8.43 5.04
N VAL A 554 -12.94 8.78 5.69
CA VAL A 554 -12.96 9.81 6.75
C VAL A 554 -12.16 9.37 7.97
N HIS A 555 -12.29 8.09 8.38
CA HIS A 555 -11.48 7.56 9.48
C HIS A 555 -9.98 7.59 9.16
N MET A 556 -9.60 7.26 7.94
CA MET A 556 -8.23 7.33 7.47
C MET A 556 -7.69 8.75 7.45
N ALA A 557 -8.46 9.72 6.95
CA ALA A 557 -8.09 11.15 6.99
C ALA A 557 -7.82 11.63 8.42
N ARG A 558 -8.65 11.22 9.39
CA ARG A 558 -8.42 11.54 10.81
C ARG A 558 -7.13 10.93 11.35
N SER A 559 -6.84 9.68 10.99
CA SER A 559 -5.58 9.02 11.36
C SER A 559 -4.36 9.74 10.78
N LEU A 560 -4.45 10.19 9.51
CA LEU A 560 -3.39 10.96 8.85
C LEU A 560 -3.13 12.29 9.56
N ILE A 561 -4.19 13.02 9.94
CA ILE A 561 -4.08 14.29 10.67
C ILE A 561 -3.52 14.09 12.09
N ALA A 562 -3.89 12.98 12.76
CA ALA A 562 -3.45 12.68 14.12
C ALA A 562 -1.97 12.24 14.21
N ALA A 563 -1.35 11.87 13.09
CA ALA A 563 0.03 11.41 13.05
C ALA A 563 1.04 12.52 13.42
N ARG A 564 2.21 12.12 13.94
CA ARG A 564 3.29 13.07 14.27
C ARG A 564 3.79 13.75 12.99
N HIS A 565 3.96 15.07 13.03
CA HIS A 565 4.35 15.91 11.87
C HIS A 565 3.35 15.87 10.69
N ALA A 566 2.07 15.53 10.95
CA ALA A 566 1.03 15.47 9.92
C ALA A 566 0.95 16.74 9.07
N GLY A 567 1.01 17.94 9.69
CA GLY A 567 0.93 19.21 8.96
C GLY A 567 1.96 19.34 7.83
N GLU A 568 3.26 19.16 8.12
CA GLU A 568 4.31 19.29 7.10
C GLU A 568 4.27 18.15 6.06
N ARG A 569 3.86 16.94 6.47
CA ARG A 569 3.71 15.79 5.57
C ARG A 569 2.55 15.98 4.60
N ILE A 570 1.39 16.37 5.11
CA ILE A 570 0.17 16.59 4.33
C ILE A 570 0.34 17.81 3.40
N LEU A 571 1.03 18.87 3.85
CA LEU A 571 1.41 20.01 3.01
C LEU A 571 2.25 19.62 1.77
N ARG A 572 2.90 18.45 1.78
CA ARG A 572 3.74 17.95 0.69
C ARG A 572 3.21 16.64 0.10
N CYS A 573 1.96 16.25 0.40
CA CYS A 573 1.44 14.95 -0.01
C CYS A 573 1.36 14.78 -1.53
N TRP A 574 1.28 15.87 -2.29
CA TRP A 574 1.29 15.88 -3.75
C TRP A 574 2.67 16.23 -4.35
N GLY A 575 3.72 16.40 -3.54
CA GLY A 575 5.07 16.78 -3.97
C GLY A 575 5.51 18.17 -3.48
N GLY A 576 6.69 18.64 -3.92
CA GLY A 576 7.16 20.00 -3.63
C GLY A 576 6.21 21.04 -4.24
N GLY A 577 6.08 22.23 -3.63
CA GLY A 577 5.02 23.24 -3.82
C GLY A 577 4.76 23.82 -5.22
N THR A 578 5.23 23.17 -6.28
CA THR A 578 4.93 23.43 -7.69
C THR A 578 4.54 22.16 -8.49
N GLY A 579 4.41 21.00 -7.85
CA GLY A 579 3.93 19.75 -8.47
C GLY A 579 4.91 19.02 -9.40
N TRP A 580 6.22 19.32 -9.31
CA TRP A 580 7.25 18.65 -10.13
C TRP A 580 7.59 17.26 -9.61
N ALA A 581 7.78 16.29 -10.52
CA ALA A 581 8.48 15.07 -10.19
C ALA A 581 9.95 15.40 -9.87
N VAL A 582 10.54 14.68 -8.91
CA VAL A 582 11.91 14.95 -8.42
C VAL A 582 12.93 14.86 -9.56
N GLU A 583 12.75 13.93 -10.50
CA GLU A 583 13.63 13.79 -11.66
C GLU A 583 13.50 14.95 -12.65
N ASP A 584 12.28 15.44 -12.92
CA ASP A 584 12.07 16.61 -13.79
C ASP A 584 12.71 17.88 -13.19
N ALA A 585 12.66 18.01 -11.85
CA ALA A 585 13.31 19.09 -11.14
C ALA A 585 14.85 19.00 -11.25
N LYS A 586 15.43 17.80 -11.10
CA LYS A 586 16.86 17.56 -11.26
C LYS A 586 17.35 17.88 -12.68
N ASP A 587 16.57 17.50 -13.69
CA ASP A 587 16.89 17.78 -15.10
C ASP A 587 16.85 19.28 -15.40
N LYS A 588 15.87 19.99 -14.86
CA LYS A 588 15.76 21.45 -15.04
C LYS A 588 16.89 22.19 -14.32
N ILE A 589 17.28 21.74 -13.13
CA ILE A 589 18.44 22.27 -12.41
C ILE A 589 19.73 22.00 -13.20
N ALA A 590 19.88 20.81 -13.80
CA ALA A 590 21.05 20.49 -14.62
C ALA A 590 21.18 21.44 -15.82
N LYS A 591 20.10 21.64 -16.57
CA LYS A 591 20.05 22.57 -17.72
C LYS A 591 20.37 24.01 -17.32
N LEU A 592 19.79 24.48 -16.20
CA LEU A 592 20.06 25.80 -15.65
C LEU A 592 21.56 26.01 -15.37
N LEU A 593 22.22 25.03 -14.76
CA LEU A 593 23.64 25.11 -14.43
C LEU A 593 24.52 25.04 -15.70
N GLU A 594 24.15 24.24 -16.70
CA GLU A 594 24.83 24.19 -18.00
C GLU A 594 24.69 25.51 -18.80
N GLU A 595 23.52 26.14 -18.74
CA GLU A 595 23.27 27.45 -19.34
C GLU A 595 24.08 28.54 -18.63
N TYR A 596 24.13 28.52 -17.30
CA TYR A 596 24.98 29.42 -16.54
C TYR A 596 26.47 29.21 -16.84
N GLU A 597 26.91 27.96 -16.99
CA GLU A 597 28.29 27.67 -17.38
C GLU A 597 28.66 28.30 -18.73
N SER A 598 27.73 28.24 -19.69
CA SER A 598 27.94 28.72 -21.05
C SER A 598 27.79 30.24 -21.17
N GLY A 599 26.89 30.85 -20.39
CA GLY A 599 26.53 32.27 -20.48
C GLY A 599 27.18 33.17 -19.42
N GLY A 600 27.50 32.64 -18.24
CA GLY A 600 28.10 33.36 -17.12
C GLY A 600 27.22 34.43 -16.47
N VAL A 601 25.93 34.50 -16.81
CA VAL A 601 25.00 35.54 -16.34
C VAL A 601 24.40 35.12 -15.00
N VAL A 602 24.98 35.58 -13.88
CA VAL A 602 24.54 35.20 -12.53
C VAL A 602 23.10 35.61 -12.23
N GLY A 603 22.69 36.83 -12.64
CA GLY A 603 21.35 37.33 -12.38
C GLY A 603 20.25 36.49 -13.04
N GLU A 604 20.51 35.92 -14.22
CA GLU A 604 19.57 35.04 -14.92
C GLU A 604 19.47 33.70 -14.20
N ALA A 605 20.60 33.10 -13.81
CA ALA A 605 20.62 31.87 -13.03
C ALA A 605 19.92 32.00 -11.67
N CYS A 606 20.16 33.10 -10.94
CA CYS A 606 19.47 33.40 -9.68
C CYS A 606 17.96 33.57 -9.88
N GLN A 607 17.52 34.21 -10.97
CA GLN A 607 16.11 34.34 -11.31
C GLN A 607 15.50 32.97 -11.66
N CYS A 608 16.18 32.16 -12.46
CA CYS A 608 15.73 30.81 -12.78
C CYS A 608 15.61 29.93 -11.52
N ILE A 609 16.54 30.03 -10.56
CA ILE A 609 16.46 29.32 -9.28
C ILE A 609 15.24 29.79 -8.47
N ARG A 610 14.91 31.08 -8.51
CA ARG A 610 13.71 31.64 -7.87
C ARG A 610 12.43 31.12 -8.53
N ASP A 611 12.43 31.07 -9.86
CA ASP A 611 11.30 30.62 -10.67
C ASP A 611 11.05 29.11 -10.57
N LEU A 612 12.05 28.33 -10.11
CA LEU A 612 11.84 26.92 -9.74
C LEU A 612 10.87 26.77 -8.56
N GLY A 613 10.77 27.77 -7.68
CA GLY A 613 9.82 27.76 -6.56
C GLY A 613 10.06 26.65 -5.52
N MET A 614 11.27 26.07 -5.46
CA MET A 614 11.59 24.89 -4.64
C MET A 614 12.68 25.15 -3.57
N PRO A 615 12.47 26.08 -2.61
CA PRO A 615 13.50 26.48 -1.66
C PRO A 615 14.03 25.35 -0.77
N PHE A 616 13.23 24.30 -0.54
CA PHE A 616 13.63 23.12 0.24
C PHE A 616 14.48 22.12 -0.54
N PHE A 617 14.46 22.20 -1.88
CA PHE A 617 15.22 21.36 -2.80
C PHE A 617 16.50 22.04 -3.31
N ASN A 618 16.78 23.27 -2.87
CA ASN A 618 17.96 24.03 -3.28
C ASN A 618 19.29 23.33 -2.95
N HIS A 619 19.32 22.38 -2.02
CA HIS A 619 20.49 21.51 -1.79
C HIS A 619 20.89 20.70 -3.03
N GLU A 620 19.97 20.43 -3.96
CA GLU A 620 20.26 19.77 -5.23
C GLU A 620 20.98 20.71 -6.21
N VAL A 621 20.64 22.01 -6.21
CA VAL A 621 21.37 23.05 -6.95
C VAL A 621 22.82 23.10 -6.45
N VAL A 622 23.01 23.10 -5.13
CA VAL A 622 24.34 23.07 -4.49
C VAL A 622 25.10 21.80 -4.86
N LYS A 623 24.44 20.63 -4.77
CA LYS A 623 25.05 19.34 -5.12
C LYS A 623 25.54 19.34 -6.57
N LYS A 624 24.65 19.61 -7.54
CA LYS A 624 24.98 19.57 -8.97
C LYS A 624 26.01 20.63 -9.37
N ALA A 625 25.95 21.84 -8.80
CA ALA A 625 26.91 22.89 -9.08
C ALA A 625 28.33 22.51 -8.65
N LEU A 626 28.48 21.89 -7.47
CA LEU A 626 29.77 21.40 -6.98
C LEU A 626 30.29 20.19 -7.77
N VAL A 627 29.41 19.26 -8.16
CA VAL A 627 29.79 18.15 -9.06
C VAL A 627 30.32 18.69 -10.39
N MET A 628 29.61 19.64 -11.00
CA MET A 628 30.02 20.30 -12.25
C MET A 628 31.37 21.03 -12.09
N ALA A 629 31.56 21.72 -10.95
CA ALA A 629 32.84 22.36 -10.62
C ALA A 629 33.99 21.35 -10.54
N MET A 630 33.77 20.20 -9.91
CA MET A 630 34.77 19.13 -9.77
C MET A 630 35.10 18.42 -11.09
N GLU A 631 34.10 18.19 -11.94
CA GLU A 631 34.28 17.59 -13.28
C GLU A 631 35.10 18.50 -14.20
N LYS A 632 34.68 19.77 -14.30
CA LYS A 632 35.18 20.70 -15.31
C LYS A 632 36.27 21.65 -14.80
N LYS A 633 36.63 21.56 -13.50
CA LYS A 633 37.53 22.50 -12.79
C LYS A 633 37.09 23.95 -12.96
N ASN A 634 35.79 24.18 -12.84
CA ASN A 634 35.19 25.48 -13.07
C ASN A 634 34.78 26.13 -11.75
N ASP A 635 35.58 27.10 -11.31
CA ASP A 635 35.31 27.83 -10.07
C ASP A 635 34.16 28.83 -10.22
N SER A 636 33.65 29.10 -11.44
CA SER A 636 32.50 30.02 -11.64
C SER A 636 31.23 29.53 -10.96
N MET A 637 31.10 28.22 -10.73
CA MET A 637 29.97 27.65 -9.97
C MET A 637 29.96 28.13 -8.51
N LEU A 638 31.14 28.41 -7.93
CA LEU A 638 31.22 28.98 -6.59
C LEU A 638 30.74 30.43 -6.56
N ASP A 639 30.97 31.20 -7.64
CA ASP A 639 30.49 32.57 -7.74
C ASP A 639 28.94 32.60 -7.76
N LEU A 640 28.31 31.68 -8.49
CA LEU A 640 26.85 31.52 -8.47
C LEU A 640 26.33 31.15 -7.08
N LEU A 641 26.97 30.18 -6.41
CA LEU A 641 26.57 29.77 -5.06
C LEU A 641 26.77 30.89 -4.04
N GLN A 642 27.81 31.71 -4.21
CA GLN A 642 28.08 32.88 -3.35
C GLN A 642 26.98 33.93 -3.48
N GLU A 643 26.59 34.27 -4.70
CA GLU A 643 25.52 35.24 -4.96
C GLU A 643 24.16 34.69 -4.51
N CYS A 644 23.87 33.41 -4.77
CA CYS A 644 22.66 32.76 -4.27
C CYS A 644 22.56 32.74 -2.74
N PHE A 645 23.70 32.57 -2.05
CA PHE A 645 23.76 32.65 -0.59
C PHE A 645 23.63 34.11 -0.09
N GLY A 646 24.29 35.05 -0.76
CA GLY A 646 24.25 36.48 -0.44
C GLY A 646 22.86 37.10 -0.60
N GLU A 647 22.11 36.69 -1.62
CA GLU A 647 20.71 37.07 -1.83
C GLU A 647 19.72 36.32 -0.91
N GLY A 648 20.19 35.33 -0.16
CA GLY A 648 19.34 34.48 0.69
C GLY A 648 18.47 33.47 -0.08
N LEU A 649 18.72 33.27 -1.38
CA LEU A 649 18.04 32.26 -2.21
C LEU A 649 18.38 30.84 -1.74
N ILE A 650 19.63 30.60 -1.35
CA ILE A 650 20.07 29.33 -0.78
C ILE A 650 20.48 29.56 0.67
N THR A 651 19.73 28.96 1.59
CA THR A 651 20.02 29.08 3.03
C THR A 651 21.23 28.25 3.43
N ILE A 652 21.86 28.60 4.57
CA ILE A 652 22.98 27.83 5.15
C ILE A 652 22.65 26.34 5.37
N ASN A 653 21.40 26.03 5.69
CA ASN A 653 20.94 24.65 5.87
C ASN A 653 20.90 23.89 4.53
N GLN A 654 20.42 24.53 3.46
CA GLN A 654 20.42 23.94 2.11
C GLN A 654 21.85 23.78 1.57
N MET A 655 22.71 24.75 1.86
CA MET A 655 24.13 24.68 1.54
C MET A 655 24.80 23.49 2.24
N THR A 656 24.63 23.37 3.57
CA THR A 656 25.17 22.25 4.36
C THR A 656 24.67 20.90 3.87
N LYS A 657 23.38 20.80 3.53
CA LYS A 657 22.79 19.58 2.96
C LYS A 657 23.39 19.22 1.60
N GLY A 658 23.60 20.18 0.71
CA GLY A 658 24.21 19.94 -0.60
C GLY A 658 25.63 19.38 -0.50
N PHE A 659 26.47 19.98 0.35
CA PHE A 659 27.81 19.47 0.63
C PHE A 659 27.78 18.08 1.29
N THR A 660 26.84 17.84 2.20
CA THR A 660 26.67 16.53 2.86
C THR A 660 26.34 15.44 1.83
N ARG A 661 25.44 15.73 0.87
CA ARG A 661 25.08 14.79 -0.20
C ARG A 661 26.25 14.41 -1.11
N ILE A 662 27.21 15.30 -1.33
CA ILE A 662 28.43 14.98 -2.10
C ILE A 662 29.36 14.11 -1.29
N ARG A 663 29.56 14.43 0.00
CA ARG A 663 30.37 13.62 0.90
C ARG A 663 29.83 12.19 0.99
N ASP A 664 28.53 12.05 1.16
CA ASP A 664 27.89 10.74 1.34
C ASP A 664 27.86 9.94 0.01
N GLY A 665 27.96 10.60 -1.15
CA GLY A 665 28.07 9.99 -2.48
C GLY A 665 29.49 9.97 -3.06
N MET A 666 30.53 10.17 -2.23
CA MET A 666 31.91 10.36 -2.71
C MET A 666 32.48 9.12 -3.42
N GLU A 667 32.12 7.93 -2.95
CA GLU A 667 32.61 6.66 -3.49
C GLU A 667 32.17 6.47 -4.95
N ASP A 668 30.93 6.83 -5.27
CA ASP A 668 30.37 6.80 -6.62
C ASP A 668 31.00 7.90 -7.49
N LEU A 669 31.09 9.12 -6.96
CA LEU A 669 31.68 10.26 -7.67
C LEU A 669 33.16 10.07 -8.01
N ALA A 670 33.89 9.29 -7.21
CA ALA A 670 35.30 8.95 -7.43
C ALA A 670 35.51 7.99 -8.61
N LEU A 671 34.45 7.28 -9.05
CA LEU A 671 34.50 6.43 -10.25
C LEU A 671 34.57 7.27 -11.52
N ASP A 672 33.84 8.39 -11.56
CA ASP A 672 33.74 9.28 -12.72
C ASP A 672 34.75 10.44 -12.69
N ILE A 673 35.10 10.92 -11.49
CA ILE A 673 35.98 12.08 -11.31
C ILE A 673 37.30 11.65 -10.66
N PRO A 674 38.44 11.67 -11.38
CA PRO A 674 39.73 11.40 -10.77
C PRO A 674 40.07 12.48 -9.74
N ASN A 675 40.56 12.05 -8.58
CA ASN A 675 40.84 12.86 -7.39
C ASN A 675 39.62 13.61 -6.83
N ALA A 676 38.41 13.01 -6.90
CA ALA A 676 37.18 13.59 -6.36
C ALA A 676 37.34 14.05 -4.89
N GLU A 677 37.92 13.21 -4.03
CA GLU A 677 38.12 13.53 -2.60
C GLU A 677 38.98 14.77 -2.37
N GLU A 678 40.10 14.90 -3.12
CA GLU A 678 41.02 16.04 -3.02
C GLU A 678 40.34 17.33 -3.48
N LYS A 679 39.60 17.27 -4.61
CA LYS A 679 38.84 18.41 -5.13
C LYS A 679 37.71 18.81 -4.20
N PHE A 680 36.99 17.84 -3.64
CA PHE A 680 35.93 18.10 -2.67
C PHE A 680 36.49 18.75 -1.40
N GLY A 681 37.63 18.27 -0.90
CA GLY A 681 38.34 18.89 0.22
C GLY A 681 38.65 20.36 -0.01
N TYR A 682 39.11 20.72 -1.22
CA TYR A 682 39.30 22.12 -1.62
C TYR A 682 37.99 22.94 -1.55
N TYR A 683 36.89 22.42 -2.09
CA TYR A 683 35.61 23.11 -2.08
C TYR A 683 34.97 23.23 -0.70
N VAL A 684 35.22 22.27 0.21
CA VAL A 684 34.75 22.39 1.60
C VAL A 684 35.52 23.48 2.34
N GLU A 685 36.83 23.61 2.13
CA GLU A 685 37.60 24.72 2.72
C GLU A 685 37.12 26.08 2.19
N GLN A 686 36.78 26.18 0.89
CA GLN A 686 36.13 27.38 0.34
C GLN A 686 34.75 27.63 0.96
N GLY A 687 33.94 26.60 1.14
CA GLY A 687 32.63 26.70 1.80
C GLY A 687 32.74 27.19 3.25
N LYS A 688 33.78 26.78 3.99
CA LYS A 688 34.07 27.32 5.33
C LYS A 688 34.48 28.78 5.28
N ASN A 689 35.37 29.16 4.36
CA ASN A 689 35.84 30.54 4.20
C ASN A 689 34.71 31.50 3.80
N ASN A 690 33.76 31.03 2.99
CA ASN A 690 32.62 31.79 2.52
C ASN A 690 31.43 31.80 3.50
N GLY A 691 31.55 31.14 4.66
CA GLY A 691 30.51 31.08 5.69
C GLY A 691 29.31 30.18 5.33
N TRP A 692 29.45 29.34 4.31
CA TRP A 692 28.44 28.39 3.84
C TRP A 692 28.32 27.17 4.74
N LEU A 693 29.42 26.79 5.39
CA LEU A 693 29.54 25.61 6.24
C LEU A 693 30.03 25.98 7.63
N LEU A 694 29.57 25.24 8.63
CA LEU A 694 30.10 25.37 9.98
C LEU A 694 31.54 24.81 10.06
N PRO A 695 32.41 25.38 10.89
CA PRO A 695 33.78 24.89 11.07
C PRO A 695 33.88 23.40 11.44
N ALA A 696 32.84 22.84 12.07
CA ALA A 696 32.75 21.46 12.53
C ALA A 696 32.35 20.42 11.45
N PHE A 697 32.17 20.83 10.19
CA PHE A 697 31.67 19.96 9.12
C PHE A 697 32.53 18.70 8.84
N PHE A 698 33.78 18.65 9.31
CA PHE A 698 34.70 17.50 9.19
C PHE A 698 35.09 16.82 10.52
N THR A 699 34.61 17.26 11.68
CA THR A 699 35.15 16.80 12.99
C THR A 699 34.47 15.56 13.60
N THR A 700 33.74 14.78 12.83
CA THR A 700 33.13 13.52 13.31
C THR A 700 33.69 12.37 12.50
N GLY A 701 34.74 11.72 13.02
CA GLY A 701 35.41 10.61 12.35
C GLY A 701 36.80 10.23 12.87
N ALA A 702 37.32 10.85 13.93
CA ALA A 702 38.59 10.45 14.54
C ALA A 702 38.51 10.57 16.06
N GLU A 703 37.77 9.66 16.69
CA GLU A 703 37.91 9.15 18.07
C GLU A 703 36.63 8.38 18.43
N ALA A 704 36.58 7.10 18.03
CA ALA A 704 35.79 6.05 18.66
C ALA A 704 36.47 4.71 18.40
#